data_AF-A0A5C6TZX4-F1
#
_entry.id   AF-A0A5C6TZX4-F1
#
_cell.length_a   1.000
_cell.length_b   1.000
_cell.length_c   1.000
_cell.angle_alpha   90.00
_cell.angle_beta   90.00
_cell.angle_gamma   90.00
#
_symmetry.space_group_name_H-M   'P 1'
#
loop_
_entity.id
_entity.type
_entity.pdbx_description
1 polymer ?
#
loop_
_entity_poly.entity_id
_entity_poly.type
_entity_poly.pdbx_seq_one_letter_code
_entity_poly.pdbx_strand_id
1 'polypeptide(L)'
;MSVISREYFEALADAVCAEARAGERSSVLLKAEASDFIRFNRAAVRQATQVQQAHATVALTQGLRRAEGRVALSGQREADIARVRAELASLRSLLPELSDDPWLLLPDTPVHSERHDRGTLPSAAQVVASVIEAARGLDFVGFHASGPMVRAFADSLGTRHWHHVENFHTDWCLYHAADKAVKTSYAGSQWSDAEFAGRVAQGAGQLALLARAPKALQPGAYRAWMTPAAMSELLGTLGWGGFGLKSRRTGTSSLMRLAHRDAVLSPQFELVEHTAMGSAPGFTAEGFGRPERVGLIERGGHRHAEQRALGARIRRRGQRRQWDGDAGVAVAAAGDHPRGGGDEGARHRPVGQQSLVSELLRSPGLPHDRHDPLRLPVGGERRAGRAAGRDALRRFIPAHVRRGSGGPRRSCRVHPGQRHLPGAPARLAEHARRADRRLAADAVTSERTAALMQRLGIALPVLQAPMAGVQDHRLAVAVSEAGGLGALPAAMLTLEALRGELQALRAATSRPFNVNFFCHTPPAPDAQREAAWRQALAPFYAEAGIDAATIPAGPGRQPFSAETWATVAPFAPPAISFHFGLPAPELLAPVKRSGAFVLASATTVDEAHWLEAHGADAVIAQGLEAGGHRGHFLDLEPATALTRQMGTFALLPQVVAAVRVPVIAAGGIADAQGVAAALSLGAAAVQVGTAYLLCPEATTSPMHRAALASEAARHTALTTLFSGRPARGIVNRVMRELGPMNAVAPAFPLATSAIAPLRQWAERRGSGDFSPLWAGQNTGGCRAIPAGELTRSLVGPT
;
A
#
# COMPACT_ATOMS: atom_id res chain seq x y z
N MET A 1 -15.10 -29.91 -19.55
CA MET A 1 -13.85 -30.62 -19.23
C MET A 1 -13.13 -29.84 -18.15
N SER A 2 -12.52 -30.53 -17.18
CA SER A 2 -11.98 -29.88 -15.99
C SER A 2 -10.72 -29.07 -16.29
N VAL A 3 -10.54 -27.91 -15.66
CA VAL A 3 -9.35 -27.05 -15.83
C VAL A 3 -8.05 -27.68 -15.32
N ILE A 4 -8.17 -28.73 -14.50
CA ILE A 4 -7.05 -29.55 -14.01
C ILE A 4 -6.76 -30.76 -14.91
N SER A 5 -7.48 -30.94 -16.03
CA SER A 5 -7.25 -32.05 -16.96
C SER A 5 -6.15 -31.73 -17.97
N ARG A 6 -5.40 -32.77 -18.37
CA ARG A 6 -4.33 -32.63 -19.35
C ARG A 6 -4.87 -32.21 -20.71
N GLU A 7 -6.00 -32.78 -21.13
CA GLU A 7 -6.64 -32.48 -22.42
C GLU A 7 -7.16 -31.04 -22.49
N TYR A 8 -7.49 -30.43 -21.35
CA TYR A 8 -7.83 -29.00 -21.32
C TYR A 8 -6.57 -28.15 -21.56
N PHE A 9 -5.45 -28.50 -20.93
CA PHE A 9 -4.18 -27.81 -21.16
C PHE A 9 -3.64 -27.98 -22.58
N GLU A 10 -3.63 -29.20 -23.12
CA GLU A 10 -3.13 -29.45 -24.49
C GLU A 10 -3.92 -28.63 -25.52
N ALA A 11 -5.25 -28.49 -25.35
CA ALA A 11 -6.04 -27.64 -26.23
C ALA A 11 -5.65 -26.14 -26.18
N LEU A 12 -5.29 -25.62 -25.00
CA LEU A 12 -4.75 -24.25 -24.87
C LEU A 12 -3.35 -24.14 -25.45
N ALA A 13 -2.51 -25.14 -25.23
CA ALA A 13 -1.16 -25.22 -25.77
C ALA A 13 -1.17 -25.22 -27.30
N ASP A 14 -1.98 -26.08 -27.92
CA ASP A 14 -2.09 -26.15 -29.37
C ASP A 14 -2.60 -24.83 -29.96
N ALA A 15 -3.57 -24.18 -29.31
CA ALA A 15 -4.08 -22.88 -29.74
C ALA A 15 -3.02 -21.76 -29.76
N VAL A 16 -2.07 -21.77 -28.80
CA VAL A 16 -1.00 -20.76 -28.68
C VAL A 16 0.23 -21.13 -29.52
N CYS A 17 0.62 -22.40 -29.52
CA CYS A 17 1.82 -22.89 -30.16
C CYS A 17 1.68 -22.97 -31.68
N ALA A 18 0.51 -23.35 -32.20
CA ALA A 18 0.26 -23.43 -33.65
C ALA A 18 0.22 -22.05 -34.34
N GLU A 19 0.03 -20.97 -33.58
CA GLU A 19 -0.03 -19.60 -34.11
C GLU A 19 1.33 -18.88 -34.12
N ALA A 20 2.42 -19.57 -33.76
CA ALA A 20 3.77 -19.02 -33.85
C ALA A 20 4.15 -18.79 -35.33
N ARG A 21 4.62 -17.57 -35.65
CA ARG A 21 5.11 -17.23 -36.99
C ARG A 21 6.59 -17.57 -37.14
N ALA A 22 7.11 -17.55 -38.36
CA ALA A 22 8.54 -17.74 -38.62
C ALA A 22 9.38 -16.73 -37.80
N GLY A 23 10.35 -17.25 -37.04
CA GLY A 23 11.21 -16.45 -36.15
C GLY A 23 10.59 -16.10 -34.79
N GLU A 24 9.33 -16.49 -34.54
CA GLU A 24 8.69 -16.35 -33.23
C GLU A 24 8.76 -17.65 -32.41
N ARG A 25 8.79 -17.50 -31.09
CA ARG A 25 8.54 -18.58 -30.14
C ARG A 25 7.41 -18.18 -29.19
N SER A 26 6.29 -18.91 -29.23
CA SER A 26 5.19 -18.73 -28.29
C SER A 26 5.22 -19.81 -27.22
N SER A 27 4.76 -19.49 -26.01
CA SER A 27 4.61 -20.46 -24.94
C SER A 27 3.39 -20.18 -24.08
N VAL A 28 2.86 -21.22 -23.44
CA VAL A 28 1.80 -21.12 -22.44
C VAL A 28 2.21 -21.85 -21.17
N LEU A 29 2.02 -21.19 -20.02
CA LEU A 29 2.15 -21.77 -18.69
C LEU A 29 0.77 -21.77 -18.02
N LEU A 30 0.24 -22.95 -17.72
CA LEU A 30 -0.97 -23.13 -16.94
C LEU A 30 -0.62 -23.24 -15.45
N LYS A 31 -1.35 -22.48 -14.63
CA LYS A 31 -1.46 -22.67 -13.18
C LYS A 31 -2.94 -22.89 -12.85
N ALA A 32 -3.31 -24.09 -12.44
CA ALA A 32 -4.68 -24.41 -12.05
C ALA A 32 -4.74 -25.14 -10.70
N GLU A 33 -5.87 -25.03 -10.02
CA GLU A 33 -6.19 -25.76 -8.79
C GLU A 33 -7.69 -26.06 -8.73
N ALA A 34 -8.02 -27.17 -8.07
CA ALA A 34 -9.36 -27.47 -7.61
C ALA A 34 -9.22 -28.01 -6.18
N SER A 35 -9.61 -27.22 -5.18
CA SER A 35 -9.33 -27.55 -3.79
C SER A 35 -10.52 -27.25 -2.88
N ASP A 36 -10.74 -28.11 -1.89
CA ASP A 36 -11.58 -27.80 -0.74
C ASP A 36 -10.87 -26.76 0.13
N PHE A 37 -11.61 -25.78 0.64
CA PHE A 37 -11.09 -24.72 1.49
C PHE A 37 -12.00 -24.50 2.69
N ILE A 38 -11.43 -24.63 3.90
CA ILE A 38 -12.16 -24.52 5.17
C ILE A 38 -11.46 -23.49 6.04
N ARG A 39 -12.21 -22.54 6.61
CA ARG A 39 -11.71 -21.61 7.63
C ARG A 39 -12.27 -21.97 8.98
N PHE A 40 -11.41 -21.94 9.98
CA PHE A 40 -11.72 -22.19 11.37
C PHE A 40 -11.56 -20.91 12.19
N ASN A 41 -12.47 -20.70 13.12
CA ASN A 41 -12.37 -19.69 14.16
C ASN A 41 -12.86 -20.31 15.47
N ARG A 42 -12.06 -20.22 16.53
CA ARG A 42 -12.33 -20.88 17.82
C ARG A 42 -12.66 -22.37 17.68
N ALA A 43 -11.87 -23.09 16.88
CA ALA A 43 -12.08 -24.50 16.53
C ALA A 43 -13.43 -24.82 15.83
N ALA A 44 -14.20 -23.82 15.43
CA ALA A 44 -15.46 -23.99 14.70
C ALA A 44 -15.31 -23.60 13.23
N VAL A 45 -16.06 -24.27 12.36
CA VAL A 45 -16.10 -23.94 10.93
C VAL A 45 -16.77 -22.58 10.73
N ARG A 46 -16.05 -21.65 10.13
CA ARG A 46 -16.54 -20.33 9.74
C ARG A 46 -16.95 -20.27 8.28
N GLN A 47 -16.23 -21.01 7.44
CA GLN A 47 -16.44 -21.06 6.00
C GLN A 47 -15.96 -22.41 5.50
N ALA A 48 -16.72 -23.05 4.60
CA ALA A 48 -16.30 -24.24 3.88
C ALA A 48 -16.77 -24.14 2.43
N THR A 49 -15.84 -24.10 1.49
CA THR A 49 -16.10 -23.81 0.07
C THR A 49 -15.15 -24.61 -0.81
N GLN A 50 -15.57 -24.94 -2.03
CA GLN A 50 -14.66 -25.42 -3.07
C GLN A 50 -14.13 -24.24 -3.89
N VAL A 51 -12.82 -24.27 -4.16
CA VAL A 51 -12.09 -23.29 -4.96
C VAL A 51 -11.68 -23.96 -6.26
N GLN A 52 -12.17 -23.44 -7.39
CA GLN A 52 -11.64 -23.76 -8.71
C GLN A 52 -11.07 -22.49 -9.34
N GLN A 53 -9.78 -22.53 -9.66
CA GLN A 53 -9.09 -21.38 -10.23
C GLN A 53 -8.05 -21.83 -11.25
N ALA A 54 -8.00 -21.13 -12.39
CA ALA A 54 -7.01 -21.42 -13.43
C ALA A 54 -6.55 -20.14 -14.14
N HIS A 55 -5.26 -20.05 -14.41
CA HIS A 55 -4.62 -18.94 -15.13
C HIS A 55 -3.65 -19.49 -16.17
N ALA A 56 -3.71 -18.95 -17.38
CA ALA A 56 -2.68 -19.16 -18.40
C ALA A 56 -1.78 -17.92 -18.47
N THR A 57 -0.46 -18.12 -18.47
CA THR A 57 0.50 -17.09 -18.86
C THR A 57 0.94 -17.38 -20.28
N VAL A 58 0.57 -16.51 -21.22
CA VAL A 58 0.98 -16.58 -22.62
C VAL A 58 2.23 -15.72 -22.79
N ALA A 59 3.22 -16.22 -23.50
CA ALA A 59 4.42 -15.48 -23.81
C ALA A 59 4.76 -15.59 -25.30
N LEU A 60 5.34 -14.51 -25.83
CA LEU A 60 5.85 -14.44 -27.19
C LEU A 60 7.28 -13.89 -27.17
N THR A 61 8.17 -14.55 -27.89
CA THR A 61 9.58 -14.17 -28.03
C THR A 61 9.94 -14.05 -29.50
N GLN A 62 10.70 -13.01 -29.86
CA GLN A 62 11.31 -12.84 -31.18
C GLN A 62 12.69 -12.21 -30.98
N GLY A 63 13.75 -12.90 -31.43
CA GLY A 63 15.12 -12.50 -31.14
C GLY A 63 15.39 -12.40 -29.62
N LEU A 64 15.87 -11.25 -29.16
CA LEU A 64 16.17 -10.96 -27.75
C LEU A 64 15.00 -10.27 -27.01
N ARG A 65 13.81 -10.20 -27.60
CA ARG A 65 12.63 -9.54 -27.01
C ARG A 65 11.62 -10.58 -26.59
N ARG A 66 11.08 -10.43 -25.39
CA ARG A 66 10.02 -11.29 -24.86
C ARG A 66 8.94 -10.45 -24.20
N ALA A 67 7.69 -10.72 -24.56
CA ALA A 67 6.50 -10.19 -23.91
C ALA A 67 5.70 -11.34 -23.30
N GLU A 68 5.10 -11.12 -22.13
CA GLU A 68 4.19 -12.07 -21.50
C GLU A 68 2.97 -11.38 -20.89
N GLY A 69 1.85 -12.10 -20.92
CA GLY A 69 0.56 -11.67 -20.42
C GLY A 69 -0.17 -12.82 -19.72
N ARG A 70 -1.00 -12.48 -18.71
CA ARG A 70 -1.73 -13.49 -17.93
C ARG A 70 -3.23 -13.37 -18.18
N VAL A 71 -3.84 -14.49 -18.54
CA VAL A 71 -5.27 -14.66 -18.78
C VAL A 71 -5.89 -15.49 -17.65
N ALA A 72 -6.97 -14.98 -17.05
CA ALA A 72 -7.81 -15.76 -16.16
C ALA A 72 -8.75 -16.66 -16.99
N LEU A 73 -8.75 -17.95 -16.68
CA LEU A 73 -9.49 -18.96 -17.43
C LEU A 73 -10.84 -19.20 -16.77
N SER A 74 -11.87 -19.36 -17.59
CA SER A 74 -13.27 -19.56 -17.18
C SER A 74 -13.66 -21.03 -17.03
N GLY A 75 -12.80 -21.97 -17.45
CA GLY A 75 -13.12 -23.39 -17.57
C GLY A 75 -13.95 -23.74 -18.80
N GLN A 76 -14.42 -22.75 -19.56
CA GLN A 76 -15.10 -22.94 -20.83
C GLN A 76 -14.06 -22.98 -21.95
N ARG A 77 -13.71 -24.20 -22.40
CA ARG A 77 -12.62 -24.45 -23.34
C ARG A 77 -12.58 -23.48 -24.53
N GLU A 78 -13.67 -23.35 -25.27
CA GLU A 78 -13.70 -22.55 -26.50
C GLU A 78 -13.48 -21.05 -26.22
N ALA A 79 -14.14 -20.53 -25.18
CA ALA A 79 -13.97 -19.14 -24.75
C ALA A 79 -12.54 -18.87 -24.25
N ASP A 80 -11.95 -19.82 -23.53
CA ASP A 80 -10.60 -19.70 -23.00
C ASP A 80 -9.54 -19.79 -24.11
N ILE A 81 -9.74 -20.66 -25.11
CA ILE A 81 -8.92 -20.72 -26.33
C ILE A 81 -8.95 -19.36 -27.06
N ALA A 82 -10.13 -18.77 -27.24
CA ALA A 82 -10.25 -17.46 -27.86
C ALA A 82 -9.50 -16.36 -27.07
N ARG A 83 -9.54 -16.41 -25.73
CA ARG A 83 -8.83 -15.46 -24.88
C ARG A 83 -7.31 -15.58 -24.97
N VAL A 84 -6.76 -16.80 -24.92
CA VAL A 84 -5.30 -16.97 -25.01
C VAL A 84 -4.76 -16.58 -26.40
N ARG A 85 -5.54 -16.79 -27.47
CA ARG A 85 -5.22 -16.31 -28.82
C ARG A 85 -5.25 -14.79 -28.92
N ALA A 86 -6.29 -14.15 -28.37
CA ALA A 86 -6.37 -12.70 -28.31
C ALA A 86 -5.20 -12.08 -27.53
N GLU A 87 -4.78 -12.70 -26.43
CA GLU A 87 -3.60 -12.28 -25.67
C GLU A 87 -2.32 -12.43 -26.50
N LEU A 88 -2.13 -13.55 -27.19
CA LEU A 88 -0.98 -13.76 -28.09
C LEU A 88 -0.91 -12.68 -29.18
N ALA A 89 -2.04 -12.32 -29.78
CA ALA A 89 -2.13 -11.25 -30.77
C ALA A 89 -1.77 -9.88 -30.16
N SER A 90 -2.22 -9.59 -28.95
CA SER A 90 -1.86 -8.36 -28.23
C SER A 90 -0.36 -8.31 -27.93
N LEU A 91 0.23 -9.40 -27.43
CA LEU A 91 1.67 -9.47 -27.14
C LEU A 91 2.51 -9.26 -28.40
N ARG A 92 2.05 -9.77 -29.54
CA ARG A 92 2.70 -9.56 -30.84
C ARG A 92 2.72 -8.10 -31.26
N SER A 93 1.66 -7.34 -31.00
CA SER A 93 1.63 -5.90 -31.26
C SER A 93 2.58 -5.10 -30.35
N LEU A 94 2.82 -5.57 -29.13
CA LEU A 94 3.66 -4.91 -28.13
C LEU A 94 5.15 -5.22 -28.32
N LEU A 95 5.49 -6.41 -28.84
CA LEU A 95 6.86 -6.91 -28.91
C LEU A 95 7.86 -5.94 -29.60
N PRO A 96 7.50 -5.22 -30.68
CA PRO A 96 8.40 -4.24 -31.32
C PRO A 96 8.76 -3.04 -30.43
N GLU A 97 7.92 -2.70 -29.45
CA GLU A 97 8.15 -1.57 -28.52
C GLU A 97 9.14 -1.91 -27.41
N LEU A 98 9.46 -3.20 -27.22
CA LEU A 98 10.37 -3.65 -26.18
C LEU A 98 11.82 -3.51 -26.63
N SER A 99 12.68 -3.10 -25.69
CA SER A 99 14.13 -3.17 -25.87
C SER A 99 14.62 -4.62 -25.76
N ASP A 100 15.73 -4.93 -26.42
CA ASP A 100 16.37 -6.24 -26.32
C ASP A 100 16.80 -6.53 -24.87
N ASP A 101 16.51 -7.74 -24.38
CA ASP A 101 17.06 -8.27 -23.12
C ASP A 101 18.27 -9.17 -23.44
N PRO A 102 19.52 -8.67 -23.28
CA PRO A 102 20.72 -9.46 -23.55
C PRO A 102 20.91 -10.63 -22.57
N TRP A 103 20.06 -10.73 -21.55
CA TRP A 103 20.04 -11.82 -20.58
C TRP A 103 18.83 -12.74 -20.75
N LEU A 104 18.09 -12.63 -21.86
CA LEU A 104 17.01 -13.55 -22.19
C LEU A 104 17.58 -14.95 -22.41
N LEU A 105 17.14 -15.90 -21.58
CA LEU A 105 17.53 -17.30 -21.66
C LEU A 105 16.27 -18.15 -21.81
N LEU A 106 16.23 -18.95 -22.87
CA LEU A 106 15.18 -19.93 -23.14
C LEU A 106 15.82 -21.27 -23.49
N PRO A 107 15.15 -22.42 -23.27
CA PRO A 107 15.72 -23.72 -23.60
C PRO A 107 15.77 -23.91 -25.11
N ASP A 108 16.93 -24.23 -25.67
CA ASP A 108 17.12 -24.40 -27.12
C ASP A 108 16.77 -25.81 -27.62
N THR A 109 16.51 -26.75 -26.70
CA THR A 109 16.13 -28.12 -26.99
C THR A 109 14.78 -28.41 -26.34
N PRO A 110 13.79 -28.93 -27.08
CA PRO A 110 12.51 -29.31 -26.48
C PRO A 110 12.71 -30.42 -25.46
N VAL A 111 12.06 -30.27 -24.31
CA VAL A 111 12.09 -31.25 -23.22
C VAL A 111 10.67 -31.66 -22.89
N HIS A 112 10.49 -32.94 -22.57
CA HIS A 112 9.23 -33.50 -22.12
C HIS A 112 9.37 -33.99 -20.68
N SER A 113 8.47 -33.57 -19.79
CA SER A 113 8.40 -34.15 -18.44
C SER A 113 6.97 -34.30 -17.96
N GLU A 114 6.70 -35.37 -17.24
CA GLU A 114 5.40 -35.63 -16.65
C GLU A 114 5.58 -36.08 -15.20
N ARG A 115 4.74 -35.52 -14.32
CA ARG A 115 4.59 -35.95 -12.93
C ARG A 115 3.12 -35.97 -12.58
N HIS A 116 2.68 -37.09 -12.01
CA HIS A 116 1.32 -37.28 -11.53
C HIS A 116 1.39 -37.95 -10.16
N ASP A 117 1.26 -37.15 -9.10
CA ASP A 117 1.26 -37.66 -7.74
C ASP A 117 -0.16 -37.60 -7.18
N ARG A 118 -0.66 -38.75 -6.74
CA ARG A 118 -1.93 -38.83 -6.01
C ARG A 118 -1.66 -38.82 -4.50
N GLY A 119 -2.52 -38.12 -3.79
CA GLY A 119 -2.43 -37.99 -2.33
C GLY A 119 -3.51 -38.81 -1.64
N THR A 120 -3.27 -39.19 -0.39
CA THR A 120 -4.33 -39.60 0.53
C THR A 120 -4.80 -38.35 1.27
N LEU A 121 -5.72 -37.62 0.64
CA LEU A 121 -6.25 -36.37 1.17
C LEU A 121 -7.47 -36.65 2.06
N PRO A 122 -7.63 -35.90 3.18
CA PRO A 122 -8.79 -36.07 4.04
C PRO A 122 -10.01 -35.47 3.36
N SER A 123 -11.20 -36.03 3.64
CA SER A 123 -12.44 -35.34 3.30
C SER A 123 -12.60 -34.08 4.15
N ALA A 124 -13.35 -33.09 3.65
CA ALA A 124 -13.70 -31.91 4.44
C ALA A 124 -14.31 -32.26 5.81
N ALA A 125 -15.16 -33.30 5.86
CA ALA A 125 -15.76 -33.79 7.11
C ALA A 125 -14.72 -34.37 8.08
N GLN A 126 -13.75 -35.15 7.57
CA GLN A 126 -12.66 -35.69 8.37
C GLN A 126 -11.81 -34.56 8.98
N VAL A 127 -11.42 -33.55 8.20
CA VAL A 127 -10.63 -32.41 8.70
C VAL A 127 -11.37 -31.69 9.82
N VAL A 128 -12.68 -31.44 9.64
CA VAL A 128 -13.50 -30.77 10.65
C VAL A 128 -13.55 -31.58 11.93
N ALA A 129 -13.76 -32.90 11.84
CA ALA A 129 -13.75 -33.79 13.00
C ALA A 129 -12.40 -33.75 13.73
N SER A 130 -11.29 -33.87 12.99
CA SER A 130 -9.94 -33.85 13.57
C SER A 130 -9.60 -32.53 14.24
N VAL A 131 -10.03 -31.39 13.67
CA VAL A 131 -9.86 -30.06 14.30
C VAL A 131 -10.68 -29.95 15.58
N ILE A 132 -11.96 -30.32 15.57
CA ILE A 132 -12.84 -30.23 16.74
C ILE A 132 -12.32 -31.10 17.88
N GLU A 133 -11.83 -32.30 17.56
CA GLU A 133 -11.27 -33.22 18.55
C GLU A 133 -9.93 -32.71 19.11
N ALA A 134 -8.95 -32.45 18.24
CA ALA A 134 -7.60 -32.10 18.66
C ALA A 134 -7.51 -30.70 19.30
N ALA A 135 -8.37 -29.76 18.88
CA ALA A 135 -8.35 -28.38 19.37
C ALA A 135 -9.34 -28.10 20.50
N ARG A 136 -9.93 -29.15 21.10
CA ARG A 136 -10.91 -29.01 22.19
C ARG A 136 -10.32 -28.17 23.35
N GLY A 137 -10.99 -27.08 23.68
CA GLY A 137 -10.58 -26.17 24.76
C GLY A 137 -9.44 -25.20 24.39
N LEU A 138 -9.04 -25.14 23.11
CA LEU A 138 -8.02 -24.21 22.61
C LEU A 138 -8.66 -23.15 21.70
N ASP A 139 -8.09 -21.94 21.69
CA ASP A 139 -8.48 -20.90 20.72
C ASP A 139 -7.75 -21.12 19.39
N PHE A 140 -8.29 -22.07 18.59
CA PHE A 140 -7.78 -22.44 17.28
C PHE A 140 -8.37 -21.54 16.19
N VAL A 141 -7.51 -20.82 15.48
CA VAL A 141 -7.89 -20.02 14.31
C VAL A 141 -6.98 -20.37 13.15
N GLY A 142 -7.54 -20.81 12.03
CA GLY A 142 -6.75 -21.31 10.92
C GLY A 142 -7.55 -21.59 9.67
N PHE A 143 -6.90 -22.22 8.70
CA PHE A 143 -7.55 -22.74 7.51
C PHE A 143 -6.98 -24.09 7.09
N HIS A 144 -7.74 -24.80 6.29
CA HIS A 144 -7.35 -26.00 5.58
C HIS A 144 -7.64 -25.81 4.09
N ALA A 145 -6.70 -26.22 3.25
CA ALA A 145 -6.87 -26.32 1.80
C ALA A 145 -6.41 -27.71 1.34
N SER A 146 -7.18 -28.43 0.53
CA SER A 146 -6.77 -29.73 0.00
C SER A 146 -7.33 -30.00 -1.38
N GLY A 147 -6.52 -30.57 -2.27
CA GLY A 147 -6.96 -31.00 -3.59
C GLY A 147 -5.85 -31.02 -4.63
N PRO A 148 -6.19 -31.32 -5.89
CA PRO A 148 -5.26 -31.28 -7.01
C PRO A 148 -4.81 -29.87 -7.38
N MET A 149 -3.51 -29.74 -7.64
CA MET A 149 -2.87 -28.58 -8.22
C MET A 149 -2.15 -28.97 -9.51
N VAL A 150 -2.30 -28.14 -10.54
CA VAL A 150 -1.65 -28.33 -11.84
C VAL A 150 -0.72 -27.18 -12.16
N ARG A 151 0.48 -27.54 -12.60
CA ARG A 151 1.42 -26.67 -13.32
C ARG A 151 1.73 -27.35 -14.65
N ALA A 152 1.57 -26.65 -15.75
CA ALA A 152 1.89 -27.21 -17.06
C ALA A 152 2.50 -26.14 -17.97
N PHE A 153 3.45 -26.52 -18.81
CA PHE A 153 4.14 -25.61 -19.74
C PHE A 153 4.22 -26.23 -21.12
N ALA A 154 3.99 -25.42 -22.15
CA ALA A 154 4.14 -25.81 -23.53
C ALA A 154 4.70 -24.65 -24.35
N ASP A 155 5.50 -24.95 -25.37
CA ASP A 155 5.94 -23.95 -26.33
C ASP A 155 5.91 -24.46 -27.78
N SER A 156 6.09 -23.52 -28.70
CA SER A 156 6.12 -23.77 -30.15
C SER A 156 7.37 -24.51 -30.61
N LEU A 157 8.39 -24.68 -29.76
CA LEU A 157 9.57 -25.50 -30.05
C LEU A 157 9.30 -27.01 -29.80
N GLY A 158 8.19 -27.33 -29.13
CA GLY A 158 7.78 -28.70 -28.83
C GLY A 158 7.98 -29.10 -27.37
N THR A 159 8.48 -28.22 -26.50
CA THR A 159 8.60 -28.50 -25.06
C THR A 159 7.23 -28.77 -24.47
N ARG A 160 7.09 -29.79 -23.62
CA ARG A 160 5.85 -30.12 -22.89
C ARG A 160 6.16 -30.56 -21.46
N HIS A 161 5.62 -29.84 -20.50
CA HIS A 161 5.70 -30.22 -19.09
C HIS A 161 4.30 -30.34 -18.49
N TRP A 162 4.07 -31.44 -17.78
CA TRP A 162 2.86 -31.68 -17.01
C TRP A 162 3.22 -32.03 -15.57
N HIS A 163 2.68 -31.28 -14.61
CA HIS A 163 2.85 -31.55 -13.19
C HIS A 163 1.49 -31.44 -12.51
N HIS A 164 0.95 -32.58 -12.12
CA HIS A 164 -0.28 -32.74 -11.38
C HIS A 164 0.03 -33.37 -10.04
N VAL A 165 -0.27 -32.66 -8.94
CA VAL A 165 -0.03 -33.16 -7.59
C VAL A 165 -1.25 -32.91 -6.71
N GLU A 166 -1.59 -33.88 -5.90
CA GLU A 166 -2.62 -33.77 -4.87
C GLU A 166 -1.95 -33.58 -3.51
N ASN A 167 -2.29 -32.49 -2.84
CA ASN A 167 -1.75 -32.16 -1.53
C ASN A 167 -2.81 -31.49 -0.64
N PHE A 168 -2.46 -31.35 0.63
CA PHE A 168 -3.17 -30.52 1.57
C PHE A 168 -2.22 -29.57 2.30
N HIS A 169 -2.80 -28.49 2.82
CA HIS A 169 -2.15 -27.56 3.71
C HIS A 169 -3.15 -27.10 4.77
N THR A 170 -2.78 -27.31 6.03
CA THR A 170 -3.50 -26.79 7.20
C THR A 170 -2.57 -25.86 7.93
N ASP A 171 -3.03 -24.65 8.20
CA ASP A 171 -2.24 -23.64 8.89
C ASP A 171 -3.11 -22.95 9.94
N TRP A 172 -2.59 -22.84 11.16
CA TRP A 172 -3.35 -22.34 12.28
C TRP A 172 -2.50 -21.63 13.33
N CYS A 173 -3.19 -20.82 14.12
CA CYS A 173 -2.70 -20.23 15.36
C CYS A 173 -3.48 -20.81 16.53
N LEU A 174 -2.77 -21.11 17.62
CA LEU A 174 -3.38 -21.31 18.94
C LEU A 174 -3.12 -20.05 19.77
N TYR A 175 -4.18 -19.38 20.22
CA TYR A 175 -4.07 -18.15 21.02
C TYR A 175 -4.08 -18.43 22.52
N HIS A 176 -3.24 -17.71 23.27
CA HIS A 176 -3.23 -17.73 24.74
C HIS A 176 -4.01 -16.55 25.31
N ALA A 177 -3.71 -15.34 24.80
CA ALA A 177 -4.34 -14.06 25.10
C ALA A 177 -4.16 -13.15 23.87
N ALA A 178 -4.89 -12.04 23.78
CA ALA A 178 -5.16 -11.28 22.54
C ALA A 178 -3.96 -10.94 21.63
N ASP A 179 -2.72 -10.90 22.13
CA ASP A 179 -1.51 -10.57 21.37
C ASP A 179 -0.47 -11.71 21.25
N LYS A 180 -0.72 -12.92 21.81
CA LYS A 180 0.24 -14.04 21.81
C LYS A 180 -0.37 -15.31 21.21
N ALA A 181 0.29 -15.84 20.18
CA ALA A 181 -0.11 -17.06 19.51
C ALA A 181 1.07 -17.95 19.16
N VAL A 182 0.83 -19.26 19.15
CA VAL A 182 1.73 -20.25 18.55
C VAL A 182 1.24 -20.53 17.13
N LYS A 183 2.09 -20.29 16.14
CA LYS A 183 1.83 -20.62 14.74
C LYS A 183 2.26 -22.04 14.45
N THR A 184 1.43 -22.81 13.76
CA THR A 184 1.77 -24.17 13.34
C THR A 184 1.15 -24.45 11.97
N SER A 185 1.80 -25.31 11.21
CA SER A 185 1.29 -25.79 9.93
C SER A 185 1.50 -27.30 9.78
N TYR A 186 0.67 -27.89 8.94
CA TYR A 186 0.71 -29.28 8.53
C TYR A 186 0.41 -29.36 7.03
N ALA A 187 1.37 -29.81 6.24
CA ALA A 187 1.25 -29.90 4.79
C ALA A 187 1.83 -31.21 4.31
N GLY A 188 1.24 -31.79 3.28
CA GLY A 188 1.72 -33.03 2.71
C GLY A 188 0.79 -33.58 1.64
N SER A 189 1.09 -34.79 1.18
CA SER A 189 0.24 -35.58 0.27
C SER A 189 -0.40 -36.77 0.97
N GLN A 190 -0.04 -37.07 2.22
CA GLN A 190 -0.60 -38.17 3.01
C GLN A 190 -1.08 -37.62 4.35
N TRP A 191 -2.39 -37.53 4.53
CA TRP A 191 -2.96 -37.02 5.77
C TRP A 191 -2.97 -38.09 6.85
N SER A 192 -2.60 -37.69 8.07
CA SER A 192 -2.68 -38.50 9.27
C SER A 192 -3.33 -37.69 10.39
N ASP A 193 -4.46 -38.18 10.88
CA ASP A 193 -5.15 -37.58 12.03
C ASP A 193 -4.25 -37.57 13.28
N ALA A 194 -3.45 -38.63 13.46
CA ALA A 194 -2.50 -38.73 14.57
C ALA A 194 -1.37 -37.69 14.47
N GLU A 195 -0.86 -37.44 13.27
CA GLU A 195 0.17 -36.41 13.07
C GLU A 195 -0.40 -35.01 13.29
N PHE A 196 -1.60 -34.74 12.74
CA PHE A 196 -2.30 -33.48 12.96
C PHE A 196 -2.54 -33.23 14.47
N ALA A 197 -3.10 -34.22 15.17
CA ALA A 197 -3.34 -34.14 16.62
C ALA A 197 -2.04 -33.93 17.41
N GLY A 198 -0.97 -34.64 17.05
CA GLY A 198 0.35 -34.47 17.66
C GLY A 198 0.90 -33.05 17.50
N ARG A 199 0.73 -32.44 16.31
CA ARG A 199 1.14 -31.05 16.04
C ARG A 199 0.31 -30.05 16.84
N VAL A 200 -1.01 -30.25 16.96
CA VAL A 200 -1.87 -29.41 17.80
C VAL A 200 -1.48 -29.51 19.27
N ALA A 201 -1.25 -30.72 19.79
CA ALA A 201 -0.80 -30.94 21.16
C ALA A 201 0.56 -30.31 21.44
N GLN A 202 1.50 -30.40 20.50
CA GLN A 202 2.80 -29.72 20.59
C GLN A 202 2.64 -28.20 20.67
N GLY A 203 1.78 -27.61 19.82
CA GLY A 203 1.49 -26.18 19.84
C GLY A 203 0.83 -25.74 21.15
N ALA A 204 -0.09 -26.54 21.69
CA ALA A 204 -0.72 -26.29 22.99
C ALA A 204 0.31 -26.31 24.14
N GLY A 205 1.28 -27.24 24.11
CA GLY A 205 2.39 -27.25 25.05
C GLY A 205 3.28 -26.00 24.96
N GLN A 206 3.51 -25.48 23.75
CA GLN A 206 4.26 -24.24 23.54
C GLN A 206 3.51 -22.99 24.04
N LEU A 207 2.18 -23.04 24.05
CA LEU A 207 1.33 -21.95 24.53
C LEU A 207 1.65 -21.60 26.00
N ALA A 208 1.95 -22.62 26.82
CA ALA A 208 2.38 -22.44 28.20
C ALA A 208 3.73 -21.70 28.34
N LEU A 209 4.60 -21.76 27.31
CA LEU A 209 5.84 -20.98 27.29
C LEU A 209 5.56 -19.49 27.04
N LEU A 210 4.57 -19.17 26.20
CA LEU A 210 4.15 -17.79 25.92
C LEU A 210 3.43 -17.14 27.10
N ALA A 211 2.86 -17.94 28.01
CA ALA A 211 2.29 -17.50 29.27
C ALA A 211 3.33 -16.95 30.26
N ARG A 212 4.62 -17.32 30.09
CA ARG A 212 5.70 -16.85 30.97
C ARG A 212 5.91 -15.34 30.81
N ALA A 213 6.36 -14.70 31.89
CA ALA A 213 6.71 -13.29 31.87
C ALA A 213 7.86 -13.04 30.86
N PRO A 214 7.71 -12.07 29.93
CA PRO A 214 8.77 -11.73 28.99
C PRO A 214 10.03 -11.28 29.74
N LYS A 215 11.19 -11.81 29.35
CA LYS A 215 12.48 -11.34 29.86
C LYS A 215 13.01 -10.24 28.95
N ALA A 216 13.06 -9.01 29.44
CA ALA A 216 13.73 -7.93 28.74
C ALA A 216 15.25 -8.19 28.70
N LEU A 217 15.82 -8.30 27.50
CA LEU A 217 17.26 -8.37 27.30
C LEU A 217 17.79 -6.95 27.05
N GLN A 218 18.83 -6.56 27.79
CA GLN A 218 19.54 -5.31 27.53
C GLN A 218 20.30 -5.41 26.20
N PRO A 219 20.68 -4.32 25.52
CA PRO A 219 21.56 -4.40 24.37
C PRO A 219 22.91 -5.04 24.74
N GLY A 220 23.38 -6.01 23.95
CA GLY A 220 24.60 -6.76 24.27
C GLY A 220 24.90 -7.87 23.26
N ALA A 221 26.05 -8.51 23.40
CA ALA A 221 26.44 -9.65 22.59
C ALA A 221 25.83 -10.94 23.19
N TYR A 222 24.70 -11.39 22.63
CA TYR A 222 24.05 -12.63 23.03
C TYR A 222 24.28 -13.72 21.98
N ARG A 223 24.50 -14.95 22.46
CA ARG A 223 24.30 -16.14 21.65
C ARG A 223 22.81 -16.47 21.70
N ALA A 224 22.10 -16.18 20.62
CA ALA A 224 20.70 -16.56 20.47
C ALA A 224 20.60 -17.93 19.81
N TRP A 225 19.84 -18.84 20.43
CA TRP A 225 19.42 -20.08 19.79
C TRP A 225 18.11 -19.82 19.06
N MET A 226 18.13 -19.94 17.74
CA MET A 226 16.90 -19.91 16.94
C MET A 226 16.27 -21.29 16.98
N THR A 227 14.97 -21.35 17.19
CA THR A 227 14.23 -22.60 16.99
C THR A 227 14.33 -23.01 15.51
N PRO A 228 14.19 -24.30 15.18
CA PRO A 228 14.16 -24.74 13.79
C PRO A 228 13.13 -23.99 12.93
N ALA A 229 11.98 -23.62 13.50
CA ALA A 229 10.96 -22.82 12.83
C ALA A 229 11.45 -21.38 12.51
N ALA A 230 12.08 -20.70 13.48
CA ALA A 230 12.66 -19.37 13.25
C ALA A 230 13.80 -19.41 12.22
N MET A 231 14.61 -20.48 12.23
CA MET A 231 15.64 -20.71 11.22
C MET A 231 15.03 -20.92 9.83
N SER A 232 13.95 -21.70 9.73
CA SER A 232 13.21 -21.91 8.47
C SER A 232 12.73 -20.60 7.86
N GLU A 233 12.13 -19.70 8.65
CA GLU A 233 11.69 -18.38 8.19
C GLU A 233 12.86 -17.52 7.70
N LEU A 234 13.97 -17.50 8.44
CA LEU A 234 15.17 -16.77 8.06
C LEU A 234 15.75 -17.32 6.75
N LEU A 235 15.82 -18.64 6.59
CA LEU A 235 16.29 -19.29 5.37
C LEU A 235 15.39 -19.01 4.16
N GLY A 236 14.08 -18.87 4.36
CA GLY A 236 13.14 -18.47 3.32
C GLY A 236 13.54 -17.16 2.62
N THR A 237 14.09 -16.20 3.38
CA THR A 237 14.57 -14.91 2.82
C THR A 237 15.77 -15.06 1.88
N LEU A 238 16.57 -16.13 2.03
CA LEU A 238 17.69 -16.42 1.12
C LEU A 238 17.20 -16.85 -0.27
N GLY A 239 15.98 -17.39 -0.35
CA GLY A 239 15.32 -17.79 -1.60
C GLY A 239 14.84 -16.61 -2.45
N TRP A 240 14.83 -15.37 -1.96
CA TRP A 240 14.34 -14.19 -2.69
C TRP A 240 15.33 -13.70 -3.75
N GLY A 241 15.61 -14.53 -4.75
CA GLY A 241 16.59 -14.25 -5.79
C GLY A 241 18.04 -14.37 -5.35
N GLY A 242 18.31 -14.81 -4.12
CA GLY A 242 19.67 -15.00 -3.59
C GLY A 242 20.51 -15.95 -4.45
N PHE A 243 19.92 -17.03 -4.94
CA PHE A 243 20.59 -18.01 -5.80
C PHE A 243 20.35 -17.81 -7.31
N GLY A 244 19.61 -16.78 -7.71
CA GLY A 244 19.23 -16.59 -9.11
C GLY A 244 20.40 -16.14 -9.99
N LEU A 245 20.65 -16.83 -11.11
CA LEU A 245 21.73 -16.46 -12.04
C LEU A 245 21.53 -15.07 -12.62
N LYS A 246 20.31 -14.72 -13.03
CA LYS A 246 19.99 -13.37 -13.53
C LYS A 246 20.25 -12.33 -12.44
N SER A 247 19.72 -12.56 -11.23
CA SER A 247 19.93 -11.67 -10.08
C SER A 247 21.41 -11.47 -9.75
N ARG A 248 22.23 -12.52 -9.89
CA ARG A 248 23.69 -12.39 -9.72
C ARG A 248 24.33 -11.56 -10.82
N ARG A 249 23.97 -11.81 -12.09
CA ARG A 249 24.50 -11.05 -13.23
C ARG A 249 24.07 -9.58 -13.22
N THR A 250 22.89 -9.28 -12.69
CA THR A 250 22.37 -7.91 -12.55
C THR A 250 22.76 -7.25 -11.24
N GLY A 251 23.47 -7.94 -10.33
CA GLY A 251 23.94 -7.41 -9.06
C GLY A 251 22.85 -7.23 -7.98
N THR A 252 21.76 -7.98 -8.07
CA THR A 252 20.55 -7.81 -7.27
C THR A 252 20.26 -9.01 -6.34
N SER A 253 21.16 -9.99 -6.29
CA SER A 253 21.07 -11.09 -5.32
C SER A 253 21.44 -10.63 -3.91
N SER A 254 20.65 -11.02 -2.91
CA SER A 254 20.97 -10.79 -1.49
C SER A 254 22.20 -11.56 -0.99
N LEU A 255 22.65 -12.56 -1.76
CA LEU A 255 23.78 -13.44 -1.44
C LEU A 255 25.04 -13.10 -2.25
N MET A 256 25.16 -11.89 -2.81
CA MET A 256 26.32 -11.52 -3.64
C MET A 256 27.66 -11.72 -2.92
N ARG A 257 27.76 -11.38 -1.64
CA ARG A 257 29.00 -11.58 -0.85
C ARG A 257 29.37 -13.05 -0.71
N LEU A 258 28.39 -13.92 -0.50
CA LEU A 258 28.59 -15.37 -0.44
C LEU A 258 29.00 -15.93 -1.82
N ALA A 259 28.36 -15.43 -2.89
CA ALA A 259 28.65 -15.81 -4.26
C ALA A 259 30.03 -15.35 -4.76
N HIS A 260 30.53 -14.21 -4.28
CA HIS A 260 31.88 -13.69 -4.56
C HIS A 260 32.95 -14.18 -3.59
N ARG A 261 32.56 -14.92 -2.54
CA ARG A 261 33.43 -15.38 -1.45
C ARG A 261 34.01 -14.26 -0.58
N ASP A 262 33.37 -13.09 -0.56
CA ASP A 262 33.65 -11.99 0.38
C ASP A 262 33.10 -12.27 1.79
N ALA A 263 32.28 -13.31 1.92
CA ALA A 263 31.79 -13.87 3.18
C ALA A 263 31.50 -15.37 2.99
N VAL A 264 31.62 -16.14 4.06
CA VAL A 264 31.28 -17.57 4.10
C VAL A 264 30.36 -17.85 5.29
N LEU A 265 29.48 -18.83 5.14
CA LEU A 265 28.71 -19.37 6.25
C LEU A 265 29.53 -20.44 6.99
N SER A 266 29.00 -20.96 8.10
CA SER A 266 29.62 -22.06 8.82
C SER A 266 29.86 -23.26 7.88
N PRO A 267 31.03 -23.94 7.95
CA PRO A 267 31.27 -25.16 7.19
C PRO A 267 30.30 -26.30 7.49
N GLN A 268 29.56 -26.22 8.60
CA GLN A 268 28.51 -27.19 8.96
C GLN A 268 27.17 -26.91 8.27
N PHE A 269 27.04 -25.77 7.59
CA PHE A 269 25.81 -25.38 6.93
C PHE A 269 25.80 -25.86 5.48
N GLU A 270 24.81 -26.69 5.16
CA GLU A 270 24.50 -27.15 3.82
C GLU A 270 23.07 -26.77 3.46
N LEU A 271 22.86 -26.34 2.22
CA LEU A 271 21.53 -26.06 1.69
C LEU A 271 21.38 -26.75 0.35
N VAL A 272 20.34 -27.57 0.24
CA VAL A 272 20.02 -28.32 -0.97
C VAL A 272 18.54 -28.09 -1.30
N GLU A 273 18.28 -27.78 -2.55
CA GLU A 273 16.94 -27.77 -3.10
C GLU A 273 16.57 -29.17 -3.61
N HIS A 274 15.40 -29.68 -3.22
CA HIS A 274 14.88 -30.97 -3.66
C HIS A 274 13.52 -30.79 -4.34
N THR A 275 13.46 -30.96 -5.65
CA THR A 275 12.23 -30.82 -6.44
C THR A 275 11.45 -32.15 -6.54
N ALA A 276 12.13 -33.30 -6.43
CA ALA A 276 11.47 -34.62 -6.48
C ALA A 276 10.56 -34.90 -5.27
N MET A 277 10.88 -34.34 -4.10
CA MET A 277 10.21 -34.68 -2.83
C MET A 277 9.03 -33.76 -2.47
N GLY A 278 8.67 -32.79 -3.31
CA GLY A 278 7.70 -31.74 -2.95
C GLY A 278 6.68 -31.38 -4.02
N SER A 279 5.80 -30.43 -3.68
CA SER A 279 4.74 -29.90 -4.55
C SER A 279 5.23 -28.92 -5.63
N ALA A 280 6.55 -28.70 -5.70
CA ALA A 280 7.14 -27.80 -6.70
C ALA A 280 7.31 -28.53 -8.04
N PRO A 281 7.02 -27.86 -9.18
CA PRO A 281 7.25 -28.44 -10.48
C PRO A 281 8.75 -28.66 -10.75
N GLY A 282 9.06 -29.76 -11.41
CA GLY A 282 10.41 -30.10 -11.92
C GLY A 282 10.83 -29.28 -13.15
N PHE A 283 10.21 -28.12 -13.37
CA PHE A 283 10.51 -27.22 -14.47
C PHE A 283 10.26 -25.76 -14.05
N THR A 284 10.84 -24.82 -14.80
CA THR A 284 10.70 -23.36 -14.61
C THR A 284 9.57 -22.79 -15.47
N ALA A 285 9.17 -21.54 -15.24
CA ALA A 285 8.12 -20.91 -16.05
C ALA A 285 8.55 -20.61 -17.50
N GLU A 286 9.85 -20.63 -17.75
CA GLU A 286 10.48 -20.42 -19.05
C GLU A 286 10.71 -21.75 -19.80
N GLY A 287 10.34 -22.89 -19.17
CA GLY A 287 10.40 -24.23 -19.79
C GLY A 287 11.69 -25.00 -19.54
N PHE A 288 12.60 -24.51 -18.68
CA PHE A 288 13.78 -25.30 -18.31
C PHE A 288 13.40 -26.42 -17.34
N GLY A 289 13.79 -27.66 -17.65
CA GLY A 289 13.79 -28.75 -16.68
C GLY A 289 14.70 -28.46 -15.50
N ARG A 290 14.29 -28.91 -14.31
CA ARG A 290 15.02 -28.76 -13.05
C ARG A 290 15.51 -30.13 -12.59
N PRO A 291 16.77 -30.26 -12.17
CA PRO A 291 17.22 -31.49 -11.52
C PRO A 291 16.41 -31.78 -10.26
N GLU A 292 16.26 -33.05 -9.95
CA GLU A 292 15.56 -33.54 -8.75
C GLU A 292 16.17 -33.02 -7.44
N ARG A 293 17.47 -32.73 -7.47
CA ARG A 293 18.26 -32.26 -6.35
C ARG A 293 19.34 -31.28 -6.82
N VAL A 294 19.43 -30.12 -6.18
CA VAL A 294 20.45 -29.10 -6.49
C VAL A 294 21.07 -28.58 -5.20
N GLY A 295 22.38 -28.77 -5.03
CA GLY A 295 23.12 -28.16 -3.94
C GLY A 295 23.29 -26.66 -4.17
N LEU A 296 22.86 -25.84 -3.21
CA LEU A 296 22.94 -24.39 -3.25
C LEU A 296 24.11 -23.86 -2.40
N ILE A 297 24.28 -24.45 -1.21
CA ILE A 297 25.40 -24.15 -0.30
C ILE A 297 26.03 -25.48 0.13
N GLU A 298 27.34 -25.58 0.01
CA GLU A 298 28.13 -26.75 0.38
C GLU A 298 29.28 -26.30 1.27
N ARG A 299 29.40 -26.92 2.46
CA ARG A 299 30.38 -26.54 3.49
C ARG A 299 30.44 -25.02 3.73
N GLY A 300 29.28 -24.38 3.85
CA GLY A 300 29.17 -22.93 4.08
C GLY A 300 29.51 -22.02 2.90
N GLY A 301 29.95 -22.57 1.76
CA GLY A 301 30.28 -21.82 0.55
C GLY A 301 29.18 -21.90 -0.51
N HIS A 302 29.06 -20.85 -1.33
CA HIS A 302 28.16 -20.88 -2.50
C HIS A 302 28.61 -21.98 -3.46
N ARG A 303 27.72 -22.93 -3.79
CA ARG A 303 28.02 -23.92 -4.83
C ARG A 303 27.79 -23.28 -6.20
N HIS A 304 28.82 -23.22 -7.05
CA HIS A 304 28.66 -22.80 -8.44
C HIS A 304 28.00 -23.94 -9.22
N ALA A 305 26.72 -24.18 -9.00
CA ALA A 305 25.96 -24.90 -10.01
C ALA A 305 25.86 -23.98 -11.23
N GLU A 306 26.20 -24.47 -12.41
CA GLU A 306 25.86 -23.83 -13.70
C GLU A 306 24.32 -23.83 -13.85
N GLN A 307 23.64 -23.09 -12.99
CA GLN A 307 22.19 -22.95 -12.99
C GLN A 307 21.82 -22.01 -14.13
N ARG A 308 21.72 -22.56 -15.35
CA ARG A 308 21.32 -21.84 -16.56
C ARG A 308 19.94 -21.19 -16.49
N ALA A 309 19.15 -21.41 -15.44
CA ALA A 309 17.76 -20.95 -15.41
C ALA A 309 17.26 -20.65 -14.00
N LEU A 310 17.55 -19.45 -13.52
CA LEU A 310 16.75 -18.79 -12.49
C LEU A 310 16.61 -17.32 -12.92
N GLY A 311 15.62 -17.08 -13.77
CA GLY A 311 15.32 -15.78 -14.37
C GLY A 311 14.41 -14.94 -13.48
N ALA A 312 14.77 -13.68 -13.26
CA ALA A 312 13.85 -12.64 -12.83
C ALA A 312 13.00 -12.17 -14.04
N ARG A 313 11.68 -12.11 -13.85
CA ARG A 313 10.68 -11.79 -14.88
C ARG A 313 10.42 -10.29 -15.01
N ILE A 314 9.92 -9.89 -16.18
CA ILE A 314 9.15 -8.65 -16.38
C ILE A 314 7.75 -9.10 -16.79
N ARG A 315 6.72 -8.77 -16.00
CA ARG A 315 5.31 -9.09 -16.27
C ARG A 315 4.55 -7.85 -16.69
N ARG A 316 3.67 -7.97 -17.70
CA ARG A 316 2.56 -7.04 -17.91
C ARG A 316 1.34 -7.60 -17.21
N ARG A 317 1.09 -7.17 -15.96
CA ARG A 317 -0.25 -7.16 -15.38
C ARG A 317 -0.78 -5.74 -15.54
N GLY A 318 -2.07 -5.57 -15.81
CA GLY A 318 -2.72 -4.27 -16.00
C GLY A 318 -2.01 -3.13 -15.25
N GLN A 319 -1.36 -2.26 -16.03
CA GLN A 319 -0.69 -1.02 -15.62
C GLN A 319 0.23 -1.02 -14.37
N ARG A 320 0.97 -2.10 -14.06
CA ARG A 320 2.14 -2.00 -13.15
C ARG A 320 3.29 -2.89 -13.60
N ARG A 321 4.50 -2.32 -13.75
CA ARG A 321 5.76 -3.07 -13.80
C ARG A 321 6.09 -3.50 -12.37
N GLN A 322 5.97 -4.79 -12.07
CA GLN A 322 6.37 -5.38 -10.79
C GLN A 322 7.51 -6.39 -11.00
N TRP A 323 8.46 -6.41 -10.06
CA TRP A 323 9.47 -7.45 -9.92
C TRP A 323 8.90 -8.57 -9.05
N ASP A 324 8.74 -9.77 -9.61
CA ASP A 324 8.40 -10.98 -8.86
C ASP A 324 9.65 -11.87 -8.77
N GLY A 325 10.14 -12.11 -7.54
CA GLY A 325 11.16 -13.11 -7.24
C GLY A 325 10.54 -14.50 -7.09
N ASP A 326 10.15 -15.13 -8.20
CA ASP A 326 9.51 -16.45 -8.20
C ASP A 326 10.59 -17.54 -8.27
N ALA A 327 11.39 -17.64 -7.21
CA ALA A 327 12.47 -18.61 -7.03
C ALA A 327 12.67 -18.98 -5.56
N GLY A 328 11.58 -19.13 -4.80
CA GLY A 328 11.65 -19.66 -3.45
C GLY A 328 12.06 -21.13 -3.49
N VAL A 329 13.19 -21.46 -2.86
CA VAL A 329 13.45 -22.81 -2.36
C VAL A 329 12.27 -23.17 -1.48
N ALA A 330 11.51 -24.21 -1.84
CA ALA A 330 10.43 -24.72 -1.01
C ALA A 330 11.01 -25.40 0.24
N VAL A 331 11.37 -24.61 1.24
CA VAL A 331 11.22 -25.06 2.63
C VAL A 331 9.72 -25.05 2.88
N ALA A 332 9.17 -26.02 3.63
CA ALA A 332 7.75 -26.12 3.95
C ALA A 332 7.24 -24.85 4.67
N ALA A 333 6.96 -23.84 3.87
CA ALA A 333 6.40 -22.53 4.11
C ALA A 333 5.81 -22.11 2.76
N ALA A 334 4.88 -22.91 2.26
CA ALA A 334 4.09 -22.59 1.07
C ALA A 334 2.79 -21.94 1.55
N GLY A 335 2.79 -20.61 1.51
CA GLY A 335 1.65 -19.79 1.90
C GLY A 335 1.88 -18.34 1.56
N ASP A 336 2.48 -18.05 0.40
CA ASP A 336 2.33 -16.75 -0.25
C ASP A 336 0.90 -16.70 -0.83
N HIS A 337 -0.08 -16.69 0.07
CA HIS A 337 -1.43 -16.24 -0.24
C HIS A 337 -1.40 -14.71 -0.15
N PRO A 338 -1.91 -13.99 -1.16
CA PRO A 338 -2.18 -12.57 -0.97
C PRO A 338 -3.08 -12.46 0.25
N ARG A 339 -2.60 -11.77 1.29
CA ARG A 339 -3.50 -11.21 2.30
C ARG A 339 -4.62 -10.52 1.52
N GLY A 340 -5.86 -10.88 1.80
CA GLY A 340 -7.03 -10.26 1.21
C GLY A 340 -7.02 -8.76 1.49
N GLY A 341 -6.31 -8.02 0.64
CA GLY A 341 -6.54 -6.61 0.38
C GLY A 341 -7.67 -6.57 -0.64
N GLY A 342 -8.76 -5.90 -0.28
CA GLY A 342 -9.89 -5.67 -1.16
C GLY A 342 -9.42 -4.94 -2.42
N ASP A 343 -9.32 -5.69 -3.51
CA ASP A 343 -9.21 -5.18 -4.87
C ASP A 343 -10.65 -5.07 -5.39
N GLU A 344 -11.36 -4.01 -5.00
CA GLU A 344 -12.62 -3.63 -5.65
C GLU A 344 -12.28 -2.90 -6.96
N GLY A 345 -11.85 -3.67 -7.95
CA GLY A 345 -11.40 -3.12 -9.23
C GLY A 345 -11.36 -4.09 -10.41
N ALA A 346 -11.82 -5.32 -10.24
CA ALA A 346 -12.30 -6.20 -11.30
C ALA A 346 -13.04 -7.33 -10.61
N ARG A 347 -14.35 -7.51 -10.88
CA ARG A 347 -15.08 -8.69 -10.42
C ARG A 347 -14.55 -9.91 -11.17
N HIS A 348 -13.40 -10.44 -10.76
CA HIS A 348 -12.94 -11.76 -11.16
C HIS A 348 -13.64 -12.77 -10.26
N ARG A 349 -14.80 -13.25 -10.71
CA ARG A 349 -15.44 -14.39 -10.08
C ARG A 349 -14.58 -15.64 -10.30
N PRO A 350 -14.28 -16.45 -9.27
CA PRO A 350 -13.73 -17.79 -9.45
C PRO A 350 -14.64 -18.60 -10.39
N VAL A 351 -14.06 -19.58 -11.09
CA VAL A 351 -14.72 -20.38 -12.14
C VAL A 351 -15.97 -21.10 -11.60
N GLY A 352 -16.01 -21.34 -10.29
CA GLY A 352 -17.20 -21.64 -9.52
C GLY A 352 -16.85 -21.59 -8.04
N GLN A 353 -17.80 -21.14 -7.22
CA GLN A 353 -17.77 -21.37 -5.77
C GLN A 353 -19.01 -22.15 -5.41
N GLN A 354 -18.83 -23.38 -4.93
CA GLN A 354 -19.90 -24.19 -4.37
C GLN A 354 -19.72 -24.26 -2.85
N SER A 355 -20.82 -24.03 -2.14
CA SER A 355 -20.85 -24.11 -0.68
C SER A 355 -20.87 -25.57 -0.25
N LEU A 356 -19.88 -25.99 0.54
CA LEU A 356 -19.89 -27.32 1.18
C LEU A 356 -20.70 -27.31 2.49
N VAL A 357 -21.14 -26.14 2.94
CA VAL A 357 -21.83 -25.96 4.22
C VAL A 357 -23.10 -26.80 4.26
N SER A 358 -23.90 -26.89 3.18
CA SER A 358 -25.12 -27.70 3.13
C SER A 358 -24.89 -29.22 3.15
N GLU A 359 -23.70 -29.71 2.80
CA GLU A 359 -23.35 -31.14 2.91
C GLU A 359 -22.79 -31.44 4.30
N LEU A 360 -21.90 -30.59 4.81
CA LEU A 360 -21.35 -30.71 6.16
C LEU A 360 -22.44 -30.57 7.25
N LEU A 361 -23.49 -29.77 7.00
CA LEU A 361 -24.65 -29.62 7.89
C LEU A 361 -25.61 -30.83 7.92
N ARG A 362 -25.46 -31.83 7.03
CA ARG A 362 -26.30 -33.04 7.04
C ARG A 362 -25.80 -34.11 8.01
N SER A 363 -24.59 -33.96 8.56
CA SER A 363 -24.06 -34.84 9.61
C SER A 363 -24.53 -34.37 10.99
N PRO A 364 -25.27 -35.18 11.78
CA PRO A 364 -25.76 -34.77 13.09
C PRO A 364 -24.61 -34.51 14.08
N GLY A 365 -24.60 -33.34 14.74
CA GLY A 365 -23.75 -33.10 15.93
C GLY A 365 -22.53 -32.17 15.76
N LEU A 366 -22.35 -31.49 14.62
CA LEU A 366 -21.22 -30.56 14.44
C LEU A 366 -21.48 -29.18 15.09
N PRO A 367 -20.59 -28.68 15.96
CA PRO A 367 -20.68 -27.31 16.52
C PRO A 367 -20.48 -26.27 15.41
N HIS A 368 -21.46 -25.38 15.24
CA HIS A 368 -21.44 -24.29 14.27
C HIS A 368 -21.58 -22.95 15.00
N ASP A 369 -20.75 -21.98 14.65
CA ASP A 369 -20.89 -20.60 15.10
C ASP A 369 -21.98 -19.91 14.26
N ARG A 370 -23.25 -20.01 14.67
CA ARG A 370 -24.36 -19.30 14.01
C ARG A 370 -24.42 -17.88 14.56
N HIS A 371 -23.86 -16.92 13.84
CA HIS A 371 -24.19 -15.51 14.05
C HIS A 371 -24.88 -14.95 12.80
N ASP A 372 -26.22 -14.91 12.88
CA ASP A 372 -27.07 -13.94 12.19
C ASP A 372 -27.08 -12.63 13.04
N PRO A 373 -27.23 -11.43 12.45
CA PRO A 373 -26.74 -10.19 13.03
C PRO A 373 -27.83 -9.48 13.86
N LEU A 374 -27.81 -9.54 15.18
CA LEU A 374 -28.71 -8.69 16.00
C LEU A 374 -28.11 -8.21 17.34
N ARG A 375 -28.21 -6.88 17.51
CA ARG A 375 -28.68 -6.09 18.66
C ARG A 375 -28.46 -6.60 20.11
N LEU A 376 -28.00 -5.64 20.92
CA LEU A 376 -27.67 -5.60 22.36
C LEU A 376 -28.77 -6.08 23.34
N PRO A 377 -28.43 -6.19 24.65
CA PRO A 377 -28.93 -5.16 25.57
C PRO A 377 -27.91 -4.61 26.59
N VAL A 378 -28.35 -3.52 27.21
CA VAL A 378 -27.71 -2.57 28.13
C VAL A 378 -27.60 -3.11 29.56
N GLY A 379 -26.53 -2.73 30.27
CA GLY A 379 -26.55 -2.45 31.72
C GLY A 379 -26.00 -3.53 32.66
N GLY A 380 -25.03 -3.15 33.51
CA GLY A 380 -24.61 -3.93 34.68
C GLY A 380 -23.16 -3.71 35.08
N GLU A 381 -22.95 -2.78 36.01
CA GLU A 381 -21.67 -2.43 36.64
C GLU A 381 -20.89 -3.64 37.19
N ARG A 382 -19.55 -3.67 37.04
CA ARG A 382 -18.60 -3.85 38.17
C ARG A 382 -17.28 -3.13 37.91
N ARG A 383 -16.89 -2.35 38.91
CA ARG A 383 -15.67 -1.53 39.05
C ARG A 383 -14.41 -2.35 39.39
N ALA A 384 -13.28 -1.69 39.17
CA ALA A 384 -11.96 -1.77 39.84
C ALA A 384 -11.04 -2.94 39.41
N GLY A 385 -9.74 -2.76 39.14
CA GLY A 385 -8.89 -1.56 39.21
C GLY A 385 -7.41 -1.92 38.93
N ARG A 386 -6.56 -0.88 38.96
CA ARG A 386 -5.07 -0.84 38.87
C ARG A 386 -4.53 -0.88 37.44
N ALA A 387 -3.99 0.19 36.82
CA ALA A 387 -3.05 1.25 37.21
C ALA A 387 -1.61 0.78 37.52
N ALA A 388 -0.65 1.55 36.98
CA ALA A 388 0.82 1.44 37.03
C ALA A 388 1.45 0.52 35.95
N GLY A 389 2.36 0.96 35.07
CA GLY A 389 2.98 2.26 34.86
C GLY A 389 3.77 2.26 33.55
N ARG A 390 3.81 3.40 32.86
CA ARG A 390 4.78 3.70 31.80
C ARG A 390 5.51 4.94 32.22
N ASP A 391 6.74 4.76 32.68
CA ASP A 391 7.74 5.82 32.72
C ASP A 391 9.13 5.20 32.53
N ALA A 392 10.00 5.98 31.88
CA ALA A 392 11.42 5.73 31.61
C ALA A 392 11.71 4.72 30.46
N LEU A 393 12.55 4.98 29.44
CA LEU A 393 13.67 5.90 29.31
C LEU A 393 13.84 6.39 27.86
N ARG A 394 14.02 7.71 27.71
CA ARG A 394 14.98 8.32 26.78
C ARG A 394 16.37 8.33 27.43
N ARG A 395 17.39 8.46 26.58
CA ARG A 395 18.82 8.82 26.81
C ARG A 395 19.79 7.63 26.81
N PHE A 396 20.71 7.59 25.84
CA PHE A 396 22.07 8.14 25.97
C PHE A 396 22.86 8.01 24.65
N ILE A 397 23.46 9.12 24.23
CA ILE A 397 24.69 9.19 23.42
C ILE A 397 25.81 9.54 24.43
N PRO A 398 27.05 9.06 24.23
CA PRO A 398 28.17 10.00 24.33
C PRO A 398 29.19 9.87 23.20
N ALA A 399 29.84 11.00 22.97
CA ALA A 399 30.80 11.29 21.92
C ALA A 399 32.27 11.24 22.42
N HIS A 400 33.18 11.10 21.45
CA HIS A 400 34.56 11.64 21.36
C HIS A 400 35.72 10.99 22.12
N VAL A 401 36.83 10.84 21.36
CA VAL A 401 38.29 11.03 21.61
C VAL A 401 39.00 10.26 20.48
N ARG A 402 40.02 10.67 19.70
CA ARG A 402 40.83 11.87 19.46
C ARG A 402 41.70 11.60 18.20
N ARG A 403 42.24 12.64 17.54
CA ARG A 403 43.29 12.57 16.50
C ARG A 403 44.69 12.27 17.08
N GLY A 404 45.54 11.63 16.27
CA GLY A 404 47.03 11.67 16.29
C GLY A 404 47.57 10.78 15.15
N SER A 405 48.01 11.31 14.00
CA SER A 405 49.34 11.83 13.63
C SER A 405 50.45 10.76 13.53
N GLY A 406 51.03 10.62 12.32
CA GLY A 406 52.37 10.05 12.09
C GLY A 406 52.43 8.91 11.06
N GLY A 407 53.13 9.12 9.94
CA GLY A 407 53.42 8.09 8.90
C GLY A 407 54.43 7.01 9.34
N PRO A 408 55.10 6.25 8.44
CA PRO A 408 55.41 6.58 7.05
C PRO A 408 55.05 5.51 6.01
N ARG A 409 55.09 5.98 4.76
CA ARG A 409 55.01 5.25 3.49
C ARG A 409 55.98 4.06 3.47
N ARG A 410 55.50 2.89 3.01
CA ARG A 410 56.35 1.84 2.44
C ARG A 410 55.86 1.50 1.03
N SER A 411 56.75 1.72 0.09
CA SER A 411 56.68 1.34 -1.31
C SER A 411 56.77 -0.18 -1.46
N CYS A 412 55.76 -0.80 -2.06
CA CYS A 412 55.90 -2.14 -2.62
C CYS A 412 56.32 -2.01 -4.09
N ARG A 413 57.55 -2.46 -4.38
CA ARG A 413 58.07 -2.66 -5.73
C ARG A 413 57.21 -3.72 -6.44
N VAL A 414 56.78 -3.39 -7.66
CA VAL A 414 56.11 -4.29 -8.58
C VAL A 414 57.17 -5.10 -9.33
N HIS A 415 57.04 -6.43 -9.32
CA HIS A 415 57.80 -7.31 -10.23
C HIS A 415 57.15 -7.29 -11.63
N PRO A 416 57.95 -7.27 -12.72
CA PRO A 416 57.44 -7.13 -14.07
C PRO A 416 57.00 -8.48 -14.62
N GLY A 417 55.78 -8.54 -15.13
CA GLY A 417 55.32 -9.68 -15.91
C GLY A 417 53.84 -9.89 -15.79
N GLN A 418 53.04 -9.14 -16.54
CA GLN A 418 51.94 -9.68 -17.33
C GLN A 418 51.30 -8.60 -18.21
N ARG A 419 50.88 -9.08 -19.38
CA ARG A 419 50.60 -8.33 -20.60
C ARG A 419 49.35 -7.45 -20.49
N HIS A 420 49.39 -6.32 -21.21
CA HIS A 420 48.25 -5.43 -21.44
C HIS A 420 47.02 -6.19 -21.99
N LEU A 421 45.88 -6.00 -21.33
CA LEU A 421 44.54 -6.19 -21.91
C LEU A 421 43.87 -4.80 -22.01
N PRO A 422 43.36 -4.39 -23.19
CA PRO A 422 42.70 -3.10 -23.36
C PRO A 422 41.25 -3.16 -22.84
N GLY A 423 40.82 -2.16 -22.06
CA GLY A 423 39.39 -2.03 -21.69
C GLY A 423 39.07 -1.41 -20.32
N ALA A 424 40.08 -1.11 -19.49
CA ALA A 424 39.86 -0.53 -18.16
C ALA A 424 39.36 0.95 -18.05
N PRO A 425 39.38 1.83 -19.08
CA PRO A 425 38.93 3.22 -18.87
C PRO A 425 37.41 3.42 -18.87
N ALA A 426 36.62 2.49 -19.42
CA ALA A 426 35.18 2.71 -19.65
C ALA A 426 34.31 2.57 -18.38
N ARG A 427 34.72 1.72 -17.41
CA ARG A 427 33.91 1.39 -16.21
C ARG A 427 34.01 2.42 -15.08
N LEU A 428 35.11 3.16 -14.99
CA LEU A 428 35.23 4.33 -14.11
C LEU A 428 34.38 5.50 -14.63
N ALA A 429 34.30 5.66 -15.95
CA ALA A 429 33.49 6.69 -16.59
C ALA A 429 31.97 6.46 -16.44
N GLU A 430 31.51 5.22 -16.26
CA GLU A 430 30.07 4.93 -16.11
C GLU A 430 29.58 5.03 -14.64
N HIS A 431 30.43 4.67 -13.68
CA HIS A 431 30.19 4.96 -12.25
C HIS A 431 30.20 6.47 -11.97
N ALA A 432 31.12 7.22 -12.60
CA ALA A 432 31.12 8.68 -12.58
C ALA A 432 29.80 9.22 -13.16
N ARG A 433 29.35 8.74 -14.33
CA ARG A 433 28.07 9.18 -14.94
C ARG A 433 26.81 8.85 -14.11
N ARG A 434 26.78 7.75 -13.36
CA ARG A 434 25.65 7.42 -12.46
C ARG A 434 25.67 8.23 -11.16
N ALA A 435 26.86 8.50 -10.61
CA ALA A 435 27.02 9.44 -9.52
C ALA A 435 26.64 10.86 -9.97
N ASP A 436 27.07 11.28 -11.16
CA ASP A 436 26.73 12.56 -11.79
C ASP A 436 25.24 12.70 -12.05
N ARG A 437 24.54 11.63 -12.47
CA ARG A 437 23.06 11.68 -12.65
C ARG A 437 22.29 11.78 -11.33
N ARG A 438 22.77 11.16 -10.24
CA ARG A 438 22.19 11.32 -8.91
C ARG A 438 22.48 12.71 -8.35
N LEU A 439 23.73 13.16 -8.45
CA LEU A 439 24.12 14.52 -8.11
C LEU A 439 23.36 15.56 -8.93
N ALA A 440 23.09 15.30 -10.22
CA ALA A 440 22.28 16.18 -11.06
C ALA A 440 20.80 16.18 -10.67
N ALA A 441 20.22 15.02 -10.33
CA ALA A 441 18.82 14.95 -9.86
C ALA A 441 18.65 15.62 -8.48
N ASP A 442 19.61 15.40 -7.57
CA ASP A 442 19.65 16.04 -6.25
C ASP A 442 19.91 17.55 -6.38
N ALA A 443 20.78 17.98 -7.31
CA ALA A 443 21.02 19.39 -7.62
C ALA A 443 19.80 20.09 -8.23
N VAL A 444 19.10 19.46 -9.18
CA VAL A 444 17.87 20.02 -9.78
C VAL A 444 16.74 20.13 -8.75
N THR A 445 16.61 19.12 -7.87
CA THR A 445 15.64 19.16 -6.76
C THR A 445 15.99 20.27 -5.76
N SER A 446 17.27 20.42 -5.44
CA SER A 446 17.77 21.49 -4.57
C SER A 446 17.56 22.88 -5.18
N GLU A 447 17.77 23.05 -6.48
CA GLU A 447 17.58 24.32 -7.20
C GLU A 447 16.10 24.73 -7.26
N ARG A 448 15.18 23.81 -7.60
CA ARG A 448 13.73 24.08 -7.60
C ARG A 448 13.21 24.47 -6.22
N THR A 449 13.71 23.78 -5.18
CA THR A 449 13.38 24.07 -3.79
C THR A 449 13.86 25.46 -3.40
N ALA A 450 15.13 25.79 -3.70
CA ALA A 450 15.70 27.10 -3.42
C ALA A 450 14.97 28.23 -4.17
N ALA A 451 14.63 28.03 -5.44
CA ALA A 451 13.90 29.01 -6.26
C ALA A 451 12.49 29.28 -5.70
N LEU A 452 11.75 28.24 -5.32
CA LEU A 452 10.43 28.40 -4.70
C LEU A 452 10.53 29.11 -3.35
N MET A 453 11.50 28.73 -2.51
CA MET A 453 11.73 29.34 -1.20
C MET A 453 12.09 30.83 -1.33
N GLN A 454 12.97 31.18 -2.27
CA GLN A 454 13.33 32.55 -2.58
C GLN A 454 12.12 33.35 -3.09
N ARG A 455 11.31 32.76 -3.98
CA ARG A 455 10.12 33.39 -4.53
C ARG A 455 9.06 33.69 -3.47
N LEU A 456 8.89 32.79 -2.51
CA LEU A 456 7.94 32.93 -1.40
C LEU A 456 8.51 33.70 -0.20
N GLY A 457 9.83 33.92 -0.14
CA GLY A 457 10.51 34.56 0.99
C GLY A 457 10.57 33.70 2.25
N ILE A 458 10.56 32.37 2.11
CA ILE A 458 10.57 31.40 3.22
C ILE A 458 11.94 30.72 3.37
N ALA A 459 12.24 30.24 4.58
CA ALA A 459 13.52 29.60 4.92
C ALA A 459 13.43 28.06 4.94
N LEU A 460 12.23 27.49 5.00
CA LEU A 460 11.97 26.06 5.02
C LEU A 460 10.96 25.69 3.93
N PRO A 461 11.12 24.56 3.22
CA PRO A 461 10.20 24.12 2.16
C PRO A 461 8.92 23.48 2.72
N VAL A 462 8.35 24.10 3.77
CA VAL A 462 7.18 23.61 4.50
C VAL A 462 6.08 24.65 4.46
N LEU A 463 4.97 24.28 3.83
CA LEU A 463 3.73 25.03 3.80
C LEU A 463 2.78 24.41 4.83
N GLN A 464 2.28 25.23 5.76
CA GLN A 464 1.21 24.84 6.66
C GLN A 464 -0.10 24.81 5.87
N ALA A 465 -0.81 23.68 5.89
CA ALA A 465 -2.04 23.55 5.11
C ALA A 465 -3.14 24.48 5.66
N PRO A 466 -3.91 25.19 4.82
CA PRO A 466 -5.07 25.95 5.27
C PRO A 466 -6.21 25.01 5.71
N MET A 467 -6.43 24.87 7.02
CA MET A 467 -7.44 23.95 7.58
C MET A 467 -8.63 24.70 8.19
N ALA A 468 -9.66 24.97 7.37
CA ALA A 468 -10.84 25.71 7.79
C ALA A 468 -11.55 25.08 9.00
N GLY A 469 -11.76 25.87 10.05
CA GLY A 469 -12.46 25.46 11.29
C GLY A 469 -11.57 24.85 12.38
N VAL A 470 -10.25 24.71 12.16
CA VAL A 470 -9.30 24.18 13.16
C VAL A 470 -8.02 25.00 13.28
N GLN A 471 -7.96 26.16 12.63
CA GLN A 471 -6.87 27.13 12.78
C GLN A 471 -7.32 28.56 12.52
N ASP A 472 -6.52 29.52 12.98
CA ASP A 472 -6.63 30.95 12.79
C ASP A 472 -5.22 31.56 12.53
N HIS A 473 -5.09 32.88 12.59
CA HIS A 473 -3.81 33.58 12.41
C HIS A 473 -2.69 33.10 13.34
N ARG A 474 -2.97 32.59 14.55
CA ARG A 474 -1.95 32.21 15.53
C ARG A 474 -1.09 31.05 15.03
N LEU A 475 -1.74 30.05 14.41
CA LEU A 475 -1.02 28.93 13.80
C LEU A 475 -0.22 29.40 12.58
N ALA A 476 -0.79 30.28 11.76
CA ALA A 476 -0.12 30.83 10.59
C ALA A 476 1.14 31.63 10.99
N VAL A 477 1.04 32.48 12.00
CA VAL A 477 2.16 33.25 12.57
C VAL A 477 3.25 32.31 13.07
N ALA A 478 2.91 31.30 13.88
CA ALA A 478 3.89 30.39 14.46
C ALA A 478 4.71 29.63 13.41
N VAL A 479 4.09 29.22 12.29
CA VAL A 479 4.82 28.57 11.19
C VAL A 479 5.63 29.57 10.36
N SER A 480 5.09 30.76 10.10
CA SER A 480 5.78 31.79 9.33
C SER A 480 7.05 32.28 10.05
N GLU A 481 6.97 32.48 11.37
CA GLU A 481 8.12 32.82 12.22
C GLU A 481 9.15 31.69 12.32
N ALA A 482 8.72 30.43 12.20
CA ALA A 482 9.63 29.29 12.15
C ALA A 482 10.34 29.12 10.80
N GLY A 483 10.00 29.95 9.81
CA GLY A 483 10.62 29.95 8.48
C GLY A 483 9.85 29.15 7.42
N GLY A 484 8.71 28.54 7.77
CA GLY A 484 7.79 27.97 6.77
C GLY A 484 6.84 29.03 6.20
N LEU A 485 5.85 28.59 5.42
CA LEU A 485 4.73 29.43 4.99
C LEU A 485 3.49 29.08 5.81
N GLY A 486 3.11 29.96 6.75
CA GLY A 486 1.84 29.82 7.47
C GLY A 486 0.64 30.12 6.57
N ALA A 487 -0.53 29.51 6.83
CA ALA A 487 -1.72 29.75 6.03
C ALA A 487 -2.95 30.15 6.86
N LEU A 488 -3.75 31.08 6.35
CA LEU A 488 -5.05 31.46 6.90
C LEU A 488 -6.18 30.90 5.99
N PRO A 489 -7.05 30.00 6.49
CA PRO A 489 -8.17 29.49 5.71
C PRO A 489 -9.37 30.45 5.79
N ALA A 490 -9.71 31.09 4.68
CA ALA A 490 -10.78 32.09 4.64
C ALA A 490 -12.16 31.52 4.24
N ALA A 491 -12.23 30.26 3.78
CA ALA A 491 -13.44 29.66 3.21
C ALA A 491 -14.66 29.55 4.15
N MET A 492 -14.48 29.78 5.46
CA MET A 492 -15.56 29.78 6.47
C MET A 492 -15.70 31.11 7.21
N LEU A 493 -14.94 32.14 6.82
CA LEU A 493 -14.96 33.44 7.48
C LEU A 493 -15.95 34.38 6.79
N THR A 494 -16.66 35.18 7.59
CA THR A 494 -17.36 36.37 7.07
C THR A 494 -16.34 37.41 6.62
N LEU A 495 -16.74 38.38 5.81
CA LEU A 495 -15.84 39.47 5.37
C LEU A 495 -15.26 40.25 6.57
N GLU A 496 -16.06 40.45 7.62
CA GLU A 496 -15.61 41.08 8.86
C GLU A 496 -14.57 40.23 9.60
N ALA A 497 -14.85 38.94 9.80
CA ALA A 497 -13.92 38.02 10.47
C ALA A 497 -12.62 37.87 9.67
N LEU A 498 -12.70 37.81 8.33
CA LEU A 498 -11.54 37.77 7.45
C LEU A 498 -10.67 39.02 7.61
N ARG A 499 -11.28 40.21 7.65
CA ARG A 499 -10.56 41.46 7.90
C ARG A 499 -9.86 41.44 9.26
N GLY A 500 -10.56 40.99 10.31
CA GLY A 500 -10.00 40.88 11.66
C GLY A 500 -8.81 39.92 11.73
N GLU A 501 -8.94 38.73 11.14
CA GLU A 501 -7.85 37.75 11.08
C GLU A 501 -6.64 38.28 10.31
N LEU A 502 -6.84 38.97 9.19
CA LEU A 502 -5.74 39.57 8.41
C LEU A 502 -5.05 40.72 9.15
N GLN A 503 -5.80 41.54 9.88
CA GLN A 503 -5.25 42.58 10.76
C GLN A 503 -4.40 41.97 11.87
N ALA A 504 -4.92 40.96 12.57
CA ALA A 504 -4.20 40.27 13.64
C ALA A 504 -2.94 39.57 13.11
N LEU A 505 -3.02 38.92 11.95
CA LEU A 505 -1.90 38.26 11.30
C LEU A 505 -0.81 39.27 10.92
N ARG A 506 -1.16 40.38 10.25
CA ARG A 506 -0.20 41.43 9.86
C ARG A 506 0.40 42.16 11.06
N ALA A 507 -0.33 42.28 12.16
CA ALA A 507 0.20 42.87 13.40
C ALA A 507 1.20 41.95 14.10
N ALA A 508 1.03 40.62 13.99
CA ALA A 508 1.83 39.63 14.69
C ALA A 508 3.08 39.17 13.94
N THR A 509 3.13 39.31 12.60
CA THR A 509 4.30 38.90 11.81
C THR A 509 4.50 39.74 10.55
N SER A 510 5.76 39.98 10.21
CA SER A 510 6.17 40.51 8.91
C SER A 510 6.63 39.41 7.93
N ARG A 511 6.64 38.14 8.35
CA ARG A 511 7.00 36.99 7.52
C ARG A 511 5.91 36.69 6.49
N PRO A 512 6.25 36.06 5.36
CA PRO A 512 5.27 35.72 4.35
C PRO A 512 4.25 34.69 4.86
N PHE A 513 3.02 34.82 4.39
CA PHE A 513 1.91 33.93 4.69
C PHE A 513 1.05 33.70 3.46
N ASN A 514 0.23 32.66 3.52
CA ASN A 514 -0.75 32.30 2.52
C ASN A 514 -2.18 32.59 3.02
N VAL A 515 -3.09 33.01 2.13
CA VAL A 515 -4.53 33.09 2.40
C VAL A 515 -5.28 32.20 1.43
N ASN A 516 -6.11 31.29 1.96
CA ASN A 516 -6.76 30.25 1.17
C ASN A 516 -8.26 30.47 0.98
N PHE A 517 -8.73 30.22 -0.25
CA PHE A 517 -10.14 30.31 -0.62
C PHE A 517 -10.63 29.06 -1.35
N PHE A 518 -11.94 28.86 -1.34
CA PHE A 518 -12.61 27.89 -2.21
C PHE A 518 -13.11 28.59 -3.48
N CYS A 519 -13.03 27.91 -4.61
CA CYS A 519 -13.52 28.40 -5.91
C CYS A 519 -14.46 27.38 -6.57
N HIS A 520 -15.24 26.67 -5.77
CA HIS A 520 -16.25 25.73 -6.26
C HIS A 520 -17.42 26.47 -6.93
N THR A 521 -18.02 25.84 -7.93
CA THR A 521 -19.29 26.28 -8.50
C THR A 521 -20.42 25.98 -7.52
N PRO A 522 -21.23 26.97 -7.10
CA PRO A 522 -22.42 26.73 -6.28
C PRO A 522 -23.40 25.81 -7.04
N PRO A 523 -23.92 24.75 -6.40
CA PRO A 523 -24.93 23.89 -7.04
C PRO A 523 -26.29 24.59 -7.09
N ALA A 524 -27.12 24.21 -8.06
CA ALA A 524 -28.54 24.56 -8.03
C ALA A 524 -29.22 23.87 -6.82
N PRO A 525 -30.16 24.54 -6.13
CA PRO A 525 -30.96 23.91 -5.09
C PRO A 525 -31.71 22.67 -5.62
N ASP A 526 -31.74 21.59 -4.82
CA ASP A 526 -32.43 20.33 -5.15
C ASP A 526 -33.29 19.92 -3.94
N ALA A 527 -34.52 20.43 -3.92
CA ALA A 527 -35.44 20.24 -2.79
C ALA A 527 -35.76 18.76 -2.53
N GLN A 528 -35.81 17.94 -3.59
CA GLN A 528 -36.08 16.51 -3.46
C GLN A 528 -34.90 15.79 -2.79
N ARG A 529 -33.67 16.10 -3.20
CA ARG A 529 -32.46 15.54 -2.57
C ARG A 529 -32.27 16.05 -1.15
N GLU A 530 -32.59 17.31 -0.87
CA GLU A 530 -32.58 17.84 0.50
C GLU A 530 -33.60 17.13 1.40
N ALA A 531 -34.82 16.88 0.90
CA ALA A 531 -35.83 16.13 1.63
C ALA A 531 -35.39 14.67 1.88
N ALA A 532 -34.84 14.00 0.87
CA ALA A 532 -34.30 12.64 1.00
C ALA A 532 -33.15 12.59 2.02
N TRP A 533 -32.28 13.60 2.05
CA TRP A 533 -31.21 13.69 3.04
C TRP A 533 -31.73 13.89 4.46
N ARG A 534 -32.72 14.76 4.65
CA ARG A 534 -33.39 14.95 5.93
C ARG A 534 -34.09 13.66 6.40
N GLN A 535 -34.69 12.91 5.48
CA GLN A 535 -35.26 11.60 5.77
C GLN A 535 -34.20 10.57 6.21
N ALA A 536 -33.05 10.54 5.54
CA ALA A 536 -31.93 9.67 5.93
C ALA A 536 -31.39 10.01 7.33
N LEU A 537 -31.46 11.29 7.74
CA LEU A 537 -31.05 11.75 9.07
C LEU A 537 -32.16 11.66 10.13
N ALA A 538 -33.40 11.35 9.75
CA ALA A 538 -34.56 11.35 10.65
C ALA A 538 -34.40 10.46 11.89
N PRO A 539 -33.82 9.24 11.82
CA PRO A 539 -33.58 8.44 13.02
C PRO A 539 -32.68 9.13 14.04
N PHE A 540 -31.66 9.85 13.57
CA PHE A 540 -30.73 10.59 14.44
C PHE A 540 -31.38 11.85 15.00
N TYR A 541 -32.22 12.54 14.23
CA TYR A 541 -33.00 13.67 14.74
C TYR A 541 -33.96 13.23 15.85
N ALA A 542 -34.64 12.08 15.67
CA ALA A 542 -35.52 11.51 16.68
C ALA A 542 -34.75 11.15 17.97
N GLU A 543 -33.58 10.50 17.85
CA GLU A 543 -32.70 10.23 19.00
C GLU A 543 -32.27 11.51 19.72
N ALA A 544 -31.99 12.58 18.96
CA ALA A 544 -31.51 13.84 19.49
C ALA A 544 -32.62 14.77 19.99
N GLY A 545 -33.90 14.45 19.76
CA GLY A 545 -35.04 15.34 20.03
C GLY A 545 -35.04 16.61 19.17
N ILE A 546 -34.54 16.53 17.93
CA ILE A 546 -34.43 17.66 17.00
C ILE A 546 -35.61 17.64 16.04
N ASP A 547 -36.34 18.76 15.95
CA ASP A 547 -37.36 18.93 14.92
C ASP A 547 -36.69 19.36 13.60
N ALA A 548 -36.71 18.45 12.62
CA ALA A 548 -36.14 18.67 11.30
C ALA A 548 -36.76 19.87 10.56
N ALA A 549 -38.02 20.23 10.85
CA ALA A 549 -38.70 21.37 10.23
C ALA A 549 -38.13 22.72 10.68
N THR A 550 -37.46 22.76 11.83
CA THR A 550 -36.85 23.98 12.39
C THR A 550 -35.42 24.24 11.89
N ILE A 551 -34.80 23.28 11.20
CA ILE A 551 -33.42 23.41 10.72
C ILE A 551 -33.41 24.34 9.49
N PRO A 552 -32.82 25.54 9.60
CA PRO A 552 -32.85 26.52 8.53
C PRO A 552 -32.14 25.99 7.28
N ALA A 553 -32.71 26.28 6.12
CA ALA A 553 -31.96 26.25 4.87
C ALA A 553 -30.95 27.40 4.93
N GLY A 554 -29.67 27.08 4.84
CA GLY A 554 -28.61 28.07 4.95
C GLY A 554 -27.63 27.91 3.80
N PRO A 555 -27.23 29.00 3.13
CA PRO A 555 -26.13 28.92 2.18
C PRO A 555 -24.90 28.41 2.94
N GLY A 556 -24.27 27.37 2.40
CA GLY A 556 -23.07 26.81 3.00
C GLY A 556 -21.86 27.73 2.81
N ARG A 557 -20.72 27.13 2.49
CA ARG A 557 -19.45 27.84 2.28
C ARG A 557 -19.52 28.65 0.99
N GLN A 558 -19.18 29.93 1.03
CA GLN A 558 -19.18 30.80 -0.15
C GLN A 558 -17.90 30.64 -0.98
N PRO A 559 -17.97 30.65 -2.31
CA PRO A 559 -16.77 30.70 -3.16
C PRO A 559 -16.14 32.11 -3.15
N PHE A 560 -14.89 32.18 -3.62
CA PHE A 560 -14.15 33.43 -3.79
C PHE A 560 -14.92 34.43 -4.67
N SER A 561 -15.05 35.67 -4.20
CA SER A 561 -15.82 36.73 -4.85
C SER A 561 -15.03 38.04 -4.94
N ALA A 562 -15.54 39.00 -5.72
CA ALA A 562 -14.97 40.34 -5.81
C ALA A 562 -14.93 41.07 -4.44
N GLU A 563 -15.96 40.89 -3.60
CA GLU A 563 -16.04 41.46 -2.25
C GLU A 563 -14.99 40.84 -1.31
N THR A 564 -14.77 39.52 -1.46
CA THR A 564 -13.71 38.80 -0.75
C THR A 564 -12.36 39.38 -1.13
N TRP A 565 -12.10 39.57 -2.43
CA TRP A 565 -10.86 40.19 -2.88
C TRP A 565 -10.70 41.62 -2.39
N ALA A 566 -11.74 42.45 -2.46
CA ALA A 566 -11.71 43.83 -1.96
C ALA A 566 -11.35 43.92 -0.47
N THR A 567 -11.73 42.89 0.31
CA THR A 567 -11.35 42.78 1.73
C THR A 567 -9.88 42.36 1.92
N VAL A 568 -9.35 41.52 1.04
CA VAL A 568 -8.01 40.92 1.16
C VAL A 568 -6.92 41.79 0.53
N ALA A 569 -7.22 42.45 -0.59
CA ALA A 569 -6.27 43.22 -1.39
C ALA A 569 -5.47 44.26 -0.58
N PRO A 570 -6.05 45.01 0.38
CA PRO A 570 -5.31 45.99 1.18
C PRO A 570 -4.18 45.37 2.02
N PHE A 571 -4.27 44.08 2.33
CA PHE A 571 -3.27 43.36 3.12
C PHE A 571 -2.17 42.74 2.27
N ALA A 572 -2.26 42.78 0.94
CA ALA A 572 -1.25 42.31 -0.02
C ALA A 572 -0.56 40.98 0.38
N PRO A 573 -1.30 39.88 0.59
CA PRO A 573 -0.72 38.60 1.00
C PRO A 573 0.28 38.09 -0.05
N PRO A 574 1.49 37.65 0.34
CA PRO A 574 2.51 37.17 -0.61
C PRO A 574 2.08 35.93 -1.39
N ALA A 575 1.22 35.10 -0.81
CA ALA A 575 0.69 33.91 -1.45
C ALA A 575 -0.85 33.84 -1.28
N ILE A 576 -1.52 33.38 -2.32
CA ILE A 576 -2.96 33.08 -2.32
C ILE A 576 -3.14 31.67 -2.82
N SER A 577 -3.85 30.82 -2.06
CA SER A 577 -4.15 29.47 -2.50
C SER A 577 -5.63 29.24 -2.76
N PHE A 578 -5.92 28.44 -3.79
CA PHE A 578 -7.27 28.04 -4.14
C PHE A 578 -7.47 26.52 -3.99
N HIS A 579 -8.66 26.15 -3.54
CA HIS A 579 -9.12 24.76 -3.51
C HIS A 579 -10.35 24.62 -4.40
N PHE A 580 -10.46 23.49 -5.11
CA PHE A 580 -11.48 23.22 -6.13
C PHE A 580 -11.29 23.98 -7.46
N GLY A 581 -10.04 24.15 -7.90
CA GLY A 581 -9.69 24.80 -9.17
C GLY A 581 -9.13 26.21 -8.99
N LEU A 582 -9.49 27.11 -9.91
CA LEU A 582 -9.21 28.54 -9.85
C LEU A 582 -10.50 29.34 -10.01
N PRO A 583 -10.59 30.57 -9.49
CA PRO A 583 -11.72 31.45 -9.79
C PRO A 583 -11.72 31.85 -11.26
N ALA A 584 -12.84 32.43 -11.72
CA ALA A 584 -12.97 32.91 -13.09
C ALA A 584 -11.86 33.91 -13.45
N PRO A 585 -11.39 33.99 -14.72
CA PRO A 585 -10.25 34.82 -15.12
C PRO A 585 -10.33 36.28 -14.68
N GLU A 586 -11.52 36.87 -14.70
CA GLU A 586 -11.80 38.24 -14.26
C GLU A 586 -11.62 38.45 -12.74
N LEU A 587 -11.81 37.41 -11.94
CA LEU A 587 -11.55 37.42 -10.49
C LEU A 587 -10.09 37.08 -10.20
N LEU A 588 -9.44 36.24 -11.01
CA LEU A 588 -8.04 35.87 -10.85
C LEU A 588 -7.08 37.00 -11.27
N ALA A 589 -7.40 37.74 -12.32
CA ALA A 589 -6.51 38.78 -12.86
C ALA A 589 -6.15 39.89 -11.85
N PRO A 590 -7.08 40.45 -11.05
CA PRO A 590 -6.74 41.36 -9.95
C PRO A 590 -5.78 40.75 -8.92
N VAL A 591 -5.95 39.47 -8.58
CA VAL A 591 -5.06 38.75 -7.65
C VAL A 591 -3.66 38.68 -8.23
N LYS A 592 -3.51 38.27 -9.49
CA LYS A 592 -2.21 38.21 -10.18
C LYS A 592 -1.55 39.59 -10.28
N ARG A 593 -2.32 40.65 -10.58
CA ARG A 593 -1.81 42.03 -10.66
C ARG A 593 -1.28 42.56 -9.33
N SER A 594 -1.76 42.04 -8.20
CA SER A 594 -1.22 42.40 -6.88
C SER A 594 0.20 41.86 -6.63
N GLY A 595 0.68 40.93 -7.45
CA GLY A 595 1.96 40.24 -7.27
C GLY A 595 1.90 39.01 -6.37
N ALA A 596 0.72 38.63 -5.86
CA ALA A 596 0.54 37.41 -5.07
C ALA A 596 0.92 36.14 -5.87
N PHE A 597 1.64 35.24 -5.21
CA PHE A 597 1.98 33.92 -5.75
C PHE A 597 0.79 32.97 -5.63
N VAL A 598 0.21 32.56 -6.75
CA VAL A 598 -1.03 31.78 -6.79
C VAL A 598 -0.73 30.28 -6.80
N LEU A 599 -1.29 29.53 -5.84
CA LEU A 599 -1.15 28.08 -5.79
C LEU A 599 -2.52 27.40 -5.73
N ALA A 600 -2.67 26.22 -6.33
CA ALA A 600 -3.94 25.51 -6.31
C ALA A 600 -3.76 23.99 -6.28
N SER A 601 -4.75 23.29 -5.72
CA SER A 601 -4.71 21.83 -5.57
C SER A 601 -5.11 21.10 -6.84
N ALA A 602 -4.29 20.13 -7.26
CA ALA A 602 -4.61 19.13 -8.26
C ALA A 602 -4.56 17.72 -7.64
N THR A 603 -5.45 16.85 -8.10
CA THR A 603 -5.57 15.46 -7.66
C THR A 603 -5.30 14.46 -8.79
N THR A 604 -5.17 14.96 -10.02
CA THR A 604 -4.82 14.24 -11.24
C THR A 604 -3.80 15.04 -12.06
N VAL A 605 -3.19 14.40 -13.05
CA VAL A 605 -2.28 15.08 -14.00
C VAL A 605 -3.04 16.08 -14.87
N ASP A 606 -4.25 15.72 -15.32
CA ASP A 606 -5.12 16.59 -16.12
C ASP A 606 -5.43 17.91 -15.40
N GLU A 607 -5.72 17.84 -14.10
CA GLU A 607 -5.96 19.01 -13.26
C GLU A 607 -4.70 19.87 -13.13
N ALA A 608 -3.52 19.26 -12.99
CA ALA A 608 -2.26 20.00 -12.89
C ALA A 608 -1.95 20.78 -14.18
N HIS A 609 -2.13 20.16 -15.35
CA HIS A 609 -2.01 20.84 -16.64
C HIS A 609 -3.01 21.99 -16.77
N TRP A 610 -4.25 21.77 -16.35
CA TRP A 610 -5.27 22.82 -16.38
C TRP A 610 -4.86 24.00 -15.50
N LEU A 611 -4.40 23.78 -14.27
CA LEU A 611 -3.96 24.85 -13.36
C LEU A 611 -2.80 25.66 -13.95
N GLU A 612 -1.78 24.99 -14.50
CA GLU A 612 -0.65 25.66 -15.15
C GLU A 612 -1.11 26.51 -16.33
N ALA A 613 -1.95 25.96 -17.21
CA ALA A 613 -2.48 26.67 -18.37
C ALA A 613 -3.34 27.88 -18.01
N HIS A 614 -3.96 27.89 -16.82
CA HIS A 614 -4.83 28.97 -16.34
C HIS A 614 -4.15 29.90 -15.33
N GLY A 615 -2.82 29.84 -15.22
CA GLY A 615 -2.01 30.86 -14.56
C GLY A 615 -1.72 30.64 -13.07
N ALA A 616 -1.85 29.40 -12.57
CA ALA A 616 -1.28 29.03 -11.27
C ALA A 616 0.25 29.12 -11.32
N ASP A 617 0.86 29.69 -10.29
CA ASP A 617 2.32 29.78 -10.17
C ASP A 617 2.94 28.53 -9.54
N ALA A 618 2.15 27.70 -8.86
CA ALA A 618 2.54 26.38 -8.37
C ALA A 618 1.33 25.44 -8.23
N VAL A 619 1.57 24.13 -8.34
CA VAL A 619 0.55 23.09 -8.19
C VAL A 619 0.74 22.36 -6.86
N ILE A 620 -0.32 22.26 -6.06
CA ILE A 620 -0.35 21.40 -4.87
C ILE A 620 -0.86 20.01 -5.30
N ALA A 621 0.05 19.05 -5.45
CA ALA A 621 -0.27 17.67 -5.76
C ALA A 621 -0.85 16.98 -4.52
N GLN A 622 -2.19 16.96 -4.42
CA GLN A 622 -2.92 16.44 -3.27
C GLN A 622 -3.22 14.95 -3.47
N GLY A 623 -2.42 14.06 -2.87
CA GLY A 623 -2.67 12.62 -2.91
C GLY A 623 -3.88 12.19 -2.05
N LEU A 624 -4.37 10.97 -2.28
CA LEU A 624 -5.51 10.39 -1.56
C LEU A 624 -5.31 10.27 -0.05
N GLU A 625 -4.07 10.28 0.44
CA GLU A 625 -3.70 10.24 1.86
C GLU A 625 -4.09 11.53 2.61
N ALA A 626 -4.32 12.63 1.90
CA ALA A 626 -4.60 13.94 2.50
C ALA A 626 -5.91 13.97 3.30
N GLY A 627 -5.87 14.65 4.46
CA GLY A 627 -7.05 14.94 5.29
C GLY A 627 -7.92 16.05 4.70
N GLY A 628 -9.20 16.09 5.10
CA GLY A 628 -10.15 17.10 4.62
C GLY A 628 -10.57 16.90 3.17
N HIS A 629 -11.12 17.95 2.56
CA HIS A 629 -11.73 17.90 1.23
C HIS A 629 -10.75 17.51 0.11
N ARG A 630 -11.18 16.61 -0.78
CA ARG A 630 -10.52 16.33 -2.05
C ARG A 630 -10.67 17.52 -3.00
N GLY A 631 -9.55 18.06 -3.48
CA GLY A 631 -9.46 19.29 -4.26
C GLY A 631 -9.83 19.18 -5.75
N HIS A 632 -10.18 17.98 -6.22
CA HIS A 632 -10.54 17.70 -7.61
C HIS A 632 -11.61 18.66 -8.15
N PHE A 633 -11.59 18.99 -9.43
CA PHE A 633 -12.51 19.96 -10.04
C PHE A 633 -12.86 19.70 -11.52
N LEU A 634 -12.07 18.91 -12.26
CA LEU A 634 -12.37 18.62 -13.67
C LEU A 634 -13.40 17.49 -13.83
N ASP A 635 -13.27 16.44 -13.03
CA ASP A 635 -14.20 15.30 -13.03
C ASP A 635 -14.98 15.28 -11.72
N LEU A 636 -16.26 15.66 -11.77
CA LEU A 636 -17.17 15.70 -10.62
C LEU A 636 -18.17 14.54 -10.64
N GLU A 637 -18.06 13.61 -11.58
CA GLU A 637 -18.97 12.48 -11.69
C GLU A 637 -18.70 11.48 -10.55
N PRO A 638 -19.70 11.11 -9.72
CA PRO A 638 -19.47 10.30 -8.53
C PRO A 638 -18.75 8.95 -8.75
N ALA A 639 -18.96 8.26 -9.86
CA ALA A 639 -18.35 6.96 -10.15
C ALA A 639 -16.88 7.07 -10.63
N THR A 640 -16.49 8.15 -11.30
CA THR A 640 -15.14 8.34 -11.86
C THR A 640 -14.27 9.32 -11.08
N ALA A 641 -14.87 10.30 -10.40
CA ALA A 641 -14.15 11.38 -9.72
C ALA A 641 -13.13 10.88 -8.69
N LEU A 642 -13.42 9.78 -7.99
CA LEU A 642 -12.50 9.19 -7.00
C LEU A 642 -11.53 8.17 -7.61
N THR A 643 -11.97 7.39 -8.59
CA THR A 643 -11.15 6.31 -9.18
C THR A 643 -10.04 6.84 -10.08
N ARG A 644 -10.16 8.07 -10.58
CA ARG A 644 -9.10 8.78 -11.33
C ARG A 644 -8.03 9.41 -10.44
N GLN A 645 -8.28 9.54 -9.14
CA GLN A 645 -7.32 10.14 -8.20
C GLN A 645 -6.26 9.13 -7.77
N MET A 646 -5.09 9.64 -7.39
CA MET A 646 -3.92 8.83 -7.05
C MET A 646 -3.42 9.08 -5.63
N GLY A 647 -2.76 8.07 -5.04
CA GLY A 647 -1.96 8.25 -3.83
C GLY A 647 -0.73 9.13 -4.11
N THR A 648 -0.22 9.82 -3.08
CA THR A 648 0.85 10.82 -3.16
C THR A 648 2.08 10.25 -3.86
N PHE A 649 2.46 9.01 -3.54
CA PHE A 649 3.62 8.35 -4.13
C PHE A 649 3.54 8.20 -5.66
N ALA A 650 2.32 8.04 -6.20
CA ALA A 650 2.10 7.92 -7.64
C ALA A 650 1.78 9.27 -8.29
N LEU A 651 0.97 10.11 -7.64
CA LEU A 651 0.55 11.41 -8.16
C LEU A 651 1.73 12.37 -8.33
N LEU A 652 2.54 12.48 -7.29
CA LEU A 652 3.59 13.49 -7.21
C LEU A 652 4.60 13.42 -8.38
N PRO A 653 5.30 12.29 -8.63
CA PRO A 653 6.27 12.24 -9.71
C PRO A 653 5.63 12.42 -11.10
N GLN A 654 4.36 12.02 -11.28
CA GLN A 654 3.66 12.22 -12.54
C GLN A 654 3.33 13.70 -12.78
N VAL A 655 2.85 14.41 -11.77
CA VAL A 655 2.61 15.86 -11.86
C VAL A 655 3.92 16.62 -12.06
N VAL A 656 4.98 16.26 -11.33
CA VAL A 656 6.33 16.85 -11.50
C VAL A 656 6.87 16.70 -12.93
N ALA A 657 6.56 15.57 -13.58
CA ALA A 657 6.97 15.34 -14.98
C ALA A 657 6.08 16.08 -15.99
N ALA A 658 4.83 16.38 -15.63
CA ALA A 658 3.82 16.94 -16.51
C ALA A 658 3.86 18.47 -16.59
N VAL A 659 4.17 19.15 -15.48
CA VAL A 659 4.15 20.63 -15.42
C VAL A 659 5.54 21.23 -15.25
N ARG A 660 5.69 22.50 -15.64
CA ARG A 660 6.92 23.30 -15.48
C ARG A 660 6.92 24.09 -14.19
N VAL A 661 5.75 24.52 -13.73
CA VAL A 661 5.60 25.22 -12.44
C VAL A 661 6.02 24.32 -11.26
N PRO A 662 6.51 24.90 -10.15
CA PRO A 662 6.85 24.14 -8.95
C PRO A 662 5.68 23.29 -8.44
N VAL A 663 5.98 22.07 -7.98
CA VAL A 663 5.00 21.13 -7.43
C VAL A 663 5.21 20.99 -5.94
N ILE A 664 4.13 21.16 -5.17
CA ILE A 664 4.08 21.06 -3.71
C ILE A 664 3.38 19.74 -3.37
N ALA A 665 4.06 18.84 -2.64
CA ALA A 665 3.48 17.56 -2.26
C ALA A 665 2.52 17.72 -1.07
N ALA A 666 1.30 17.16 -1.14
CA ALA A 666 0.35 17.18 -0.04
C ALA A 666 -0.32 15.81 0.15
N GLY A 667 -0.34 15.32 1.39
CA GLY A 667 -0.96 14.05 1.77
C GLY A 667 0.03 13.05 2.37
N GLY A 668 -0.28 12.50 3.54
CA GLY A 668 0.54 11.47 4.20
C GLY A 668 1.87 11.93 4.80
N ILE A 669 2.30 13.17 4.51
CA ILE A 669 3.54 13.77 5.04
C ILE A 669 3.31 14.23 6.48
N ALA A 670 4.07 13.65 7.42
CA ALA A 670 3.85 13.87 8.85
C ALA A 670 5.16 14.05 9.66
N ASP A 671 6.32 13.79 9.07
CA ASP A 671 7.63 13.86 9.72
C ASP A 671 8.74 14.19 8.69
N ALA A 672 9.98 14.31 9.16
CA ALA A 672 11.14 14.60 8.31
C ALA A 672 11.41 13.55 7.22
N GLN A 673 11.06 12.28 7.46
CA GLN A 673 11.22 11.23 6.44
C GLN A 673 10.20 11.43 5.31
N GLY A 674 8.96 11.76 5.64
CA GLY A 674 7.94 12.12 4.65
C GLY A 674 8.34 13.35 3.83
N VAL A 675 8.94 14.36 4.46
CA VAL A 675 9.45 15.54 3.73
C VAL A 675 10.59 15.16 2.80
N ALA A 676 11.60 14.44 3.29
CA ALA A 676 12.72 13.99 2.47
C ALA A 676 12.26 13.10 1.29
N ALA A 677 11.28 12.22 1.50
CA ALA A 677 10.72 11.37 0.45
C ALA A 677 9.99 12.19 -0.62
N ALA A 678 9.19 13.18 -0.23
CA ALA A 678 8.50 14.05 -1.17
C ALA A 678 9.47 14.89 -2.02
N LEU A 679 10.51 15.47 -1.39
CA LEU A 679 11.55 16.19 -2.12
C LEU A 679 12.29 15.26 -3.08
N SER A 680 12.64 14.04 -2.65
CA SER A 680 13.29 13.04 -3.52
C SER A 680 12.43 12.59 -4.71
N LEU A 681 11.11 12.74 -4.62
CA LEU A 681 10.17 12.50 -5.73
C LEU A 681 10.01 13.73 -6.65
N GLY A 682 10.76 14.80 -6.40
CA GLY A 682 10.83 16.01 -7.22
C GLY A 682 9.92 17.15 -6.78
N ALA A 683 9.31 17.07 -5.60
CA ALA A 683 8.59 18.20 -5.03
C ALA A 683 9.55 19.36 -4.73
N ALA A 684 9.10 20.59 -4.94
CA ALA A 684 9.82 21.81 -4.53
C ALA A 684 9.54 22.20 -3.07
N ALA A 685 8.42 21.73 -2.51
CA ALA A 685 8.05 21.90 -1.11
C ALA A 685 6.98 20.89 -0.70
N VAL A 686 6.64 20.86 0.58
CA VAL A 686 5.56 20.03 1.13
C VAL A 686 4.47 20.89 1.77
N GLN A 687 3.22 20.48 1.65
CA GLN A 687 2.10 21.05 2.39
C GLN A 687 1.62 20.05 3.46
N VAL A 688 1.74 20.44 4.72
CA VAL A 688 1.47 19.58 5.88
C VAL A 688 0.25 20.11 6.65
N GLY A 689 -0.76 19.26 6.83
CA GLY A 689 -1.99 19.57 7.55
C GLY A 689 -2.11 18.82 8.86
N THR A 690 -2.48 17.53 8.79
CA THR A 690 -2.80 16.66 9.94
C THR A 690 -1.83 16.76 11.12
N ALA A 691 -0.51 16.84 10.86
CA ALA A 691 0.50 16.90 11.91
C ALA A 691 0.36 18.12 12.85
N TYR A 692 -0.14 19.25 12.33
CA TYR A 692 -0.34 20.49 13.10
C TYR A 692 -1.60 20.47 13.98
N LEU A 693 -2.51 19.49 13.82
CA LEU A 693 -3.81 19.50 14.49
C LEU A 693 -3.74 19.41 16.01
N LEU A 694 -2.61 18.95 16.57
CA LEU A 694 -2.38 18.91 18.02
C LEU A 694 -1.54 20.08 18.55
N CYS A 695 -0.99 20.96 17.71
CA CYS A 695 -0.25 22.13 18.16
C CYS A 695 -1.14 23.08 19.00
N PRO A 696 -0.60 23.75 20.03
CA PRO A 696 -1.38 24.62 20.92
C PRO A 696 -1.95 25.86 20.20
N GLU A 697 -1.39 26.24 19.05
CA GLU A 697 -1.88 27.33 18.21
C GLU A 697 -3.06 26.92 17.32
N ALA A 698 -3.34 25.62 17.16
CA ALA A 698 -4.49 25.14 16.42
C ALA A 698 -5.77 25.20 17.26
N THR A 699 -6.89 25.61 16.64
CA THR A 699 -8.22 25.68 17.28
C THR A 699 -8.99 24.36 17.20
N THR A 700 -8.31 23.25 16.89
CA THR A 700 -8.85 21.89 16.92
C THR A 700 -9.59 21.62 18.24
N SER A 701 -10.87 21.25 18.15
CA SER A 701 -11.71 21.04 19.33
C SER A 701 -11.16 19.94 20.25
N PRO A 702 -11.43 19.99 21.57
CA PRO A 702 -10.96 18.97 22.51
C PRO A 702 -11.31 17.54 22.08
N MET A 703 -12.52 17.35 21.55
CA MET A 703 -12.99 16.07 21.05
C MET A 703 -12.28 15.62 19.78
N HIS A 704 -11.95 16.53 18.85
CA HIS A 704 -11.16 16.18 17.68
C HIS A 704 -9.71 15.86 18.07
N ARG A 705 -9.12 16.59 19.02
CA ARG A 705 -7.82 16.26 19.61
C ARG A 705 -7.82 14.87 20.26
N ALA A 706 -8.86 14.55 21.03
CA ALA A 706 -9.03 13.24 21.63
C ALA A 706 -9.14 12.13 20.58
N ALA A 707 -9.89 12.36 19.50
CA ALA A 707 -10.00 11.41 18.40
C ALA A 707 -8.65 11.17 17.71
N LEU A 708 -7.88 12.23 17.43
CA LEU A 708 -6.53 12.16 16.84
C LEU A 708 -5.53 11.40 17.72
N ALA A 709 -5.66 11.49 19.05
CA ALA A 709 -4.82 10.79 20.01
C ALA A 709 -5.25 9.33 20.27
N SER A 710 -6.41 8.91 19.75
CA SER A 710 -6.97 7.58 19.97
C SER A 710 -6.61 6.59 18.86
N GLU A 711 -6.85 5.30 19.09
CA GLU A 711 -6.68 4.27 18.05
C GLU A 711 -7.62 4.45 16.85
N ALA A 712 -8.75 5.15 17.02
CA ALA A 712 -9.67 5.45 15.92
C ALA A 712 -8.98 6.25 14.79
N ALA A 713 -7.97 7.06 15.13
CA ALA A 713 -7.19 7.85 14.17
C ALA A 713 -6.43 7.00 13.13
N ARG A 714 -6.29 5.68 13.35
CA ARG A 714 -5.71 4.74 12.38
C ARG A 714 -6.63 4.44 11.20
N HIS A 715 -7.94 4.69 11.35
CA HIS A 715 -8.93 4.42 10.31
C HIS A 715 -9.61 5.71 9.86
N THR A 716 -9.25 6.17 8.67
CA THR A 716 -9.90 7.31 7.99
C THR A 716 -10.55 6.87 6.69
N ALA A 717 -11.67 7.49 6.34
CA ALA A 717 -12.37 7.26 5.08
C ALA A 717 -12.75 8.59 4.41
N LEU A 718 -12.94 8.55 3.08
CA LEU A 718 -13.53 9.65 2.34
C LEU A 718 -15.04 9.64 2.55
N THR A 719 -15.61 10.82 2.84
CA THR A 719 -17.04 10.94 3.11
C THR A 719 -17.65 12.21 2.56
N THR A 720 -18.91 12.11 2.10
CA THR A 720 -19.73 13.24 1.63
C THR A 720 -20.67 13.78 2.70
N LEU A 721 -20.91 13.05 3.81
CA LEU A 721 -22.03 13.29 4.73
C LEU A 721 -22.01 14.68 5.39
N PHE A 722 -20.83 15.24 5.62
CA PHE A 722 -20.69 16.50 6.37
C PHE A 722 -20.84 17.76 5.51
N SER A 723 -20.73 17.63 4.19
CA SER A 723 -20.61 18.81 3.33
C SER A 723 -21.07 18.63 1.89
N GLY A 724 -21.30 17.41 1.42
CA GLY A 724 -21.71 17.13 0.04
C GLY A 724 -20.56 16.87 -0.93
N ARG A 725 -19.30 16.94 -0.49
CA ARG A 725 -18.11 16.63 -1.29
C ARG A 725 -17.18 15.70 -0.53
N PRO A 726 -16.50 14.75 -1.21
CA PRO A 726 -15.57 13.83 -0.57
C PRO A 726 -14.51 14.56 0.27
N ALA A 727 -14.47 14.24 1.56
CA ALA A 727 -13.47 14.73 2.51
C ALA A 727 -13.00 13.59 3.40
N ARG A 728 -11.70 13.52 3.70
CA ARG A 728 -11.13 12.45 4.52
C ARG A 728 -11.18 12.82 6.00
N GLY A 729 -11.79 11.95 6.80
CA GLY A 729 -11.84 12.07 8.26
C GLY A 729 -11.79 10.72 8.98
N ILE A 730 -11.55 10.78 10.29
CA ILE A 730 -11.61 9.63 11.20
C ILE A 730 -13.03 9.06 11.17
N VAL A 731 -13.15 7.74 10.97
CA VAL A 731 -14.46 7.08 10.84
C VAL A 731 -15.24 7.15 12.15
N ASN A 732 -16.37 7.86 12.15
CA ASN A 732 -17.29 7.98 13.28
C ASN A 732 -18.63 7.26 13.03
N ARG A 733 -19.57 7.39 13.97
CA ARG A 733 -20.85 6.67 13.95
C ARG A 733 -21.66 6.96 12.70
N VAL A 734 -21.87 8.23 12.34
CA VAL A 734 -22.70 8.57 11.17
C VAL A 734 -22.12 7.99 9.88
N MET A 735 -20.79 7.94 9.75
CA MET A 735 -20.10 7.30 8.61
C MET A 735 -20.26 5.78 8.59
N ARG A 736 -20.31 5.13 9.75
CA ARG A 736 -20.53 3.67 9.84
C ARG A 736 -21.96 3.28 9.52
N GLU A 737 -22.94 4.08 9.97
CA GLU A 737 -24.36 3.75 9.85
C GLU A 737 -24.95 4.15 8.50
N LEU A 738 -24.59 5.32 7.94
CA LEU A 738 -25.09 5.77 6.63
C LEU A 738 -24.20 5.39 5.45
N GLY A 739 -23.06 4.76 5.73
CA GLY A 739 -21.97 4.58 4.78
C GLY A 739 -21.18 5.90 4.60
N PRO A 740 -19.85 5.83 4.42
CA PRO A 740 -19.04 7.04 4.32
C PRO A 740 -19.39 7.85 3.07
N MET A 741 -19.74 7.17 1.97
CA MET A 741 -20.22 7.76 0.72
C MET A 741 -21.71 7.47 0.56
N ASN A 742 -22.55 8.50 0.56
CA ASN A 742 -23.99 8.35 0.42
C ASN A 742 -24.52 9.19 -0.75
N ALA A 743 -25.22 8.54 -1.68
CA ALA A 743 -25.73 9.13 -2.91
C ALA A 743 -26.82 10.19 -2.69
N VAL A 744 -27.53 10.14 -1.54
CA VAL A 744 -28.57 11.13 -1.21
C VAL A 744 -28.02 12.37 -0.51
N ALA A 745 -26.72 12.41 -0.15
CA ALA A 745 -26.11 13.61 0.38
C ALA A 745 -26.21 14.76 -0.64
N PRO A 746 -26.72 15.95 -0.27
CA PRO A 746 -26.82 17.09 -1.16
C PRO A 746 -25.46 17.51 -1.69
N ALA A 747 -25.42 18.07 -2.90
CA ALA A 747 -24.17 18.55 -3.49
C ALA A 747 -23.51 19.62 -2.62
N PHE A 748 -22.18 19.69 -2.64
CA PHE A 748 -21.47 20.64 -1.80
C PHE A 748 -21.79 22.09 -2.17
N PRO A 749 -22.02 22.99 -1.18
CA PRO A 749 -21.85 22.78 0.28
C PRO A 749 -23.14 22.45 1.05
N LEU A 750 -24.22 22.03 0.38
CA LEU A 750 -25.58 22.03 0.92
C LEU A 750 -25.85 20.99 2.02
N ALA A 751 -25.02 19.95 2.16
CA ALA A 751 -25.24 18.93 3.20
C ALA A 751 -24.94 19.43 4.64
N THR A 752 -24.20 20.54 4.78
CA THR A 752 -23.72 21.02 6.09
C THR A 752 -24.83 21.47 7.03
N SER A 753 -25.86 22.15 6.53
CA SER A 753 -26.95 22.68 7.36
C SER A 753 -27.72 21.57 8.09
N ALA A 754 -28.01 20.47 7.38
CA ALA A 754 -28.77 19.35 7.91
C ALA A 754 -28.03 18.62 9.04
N ILE A 755 -26.72 18.40 8.92
CA ILE A 755 -25.97 17.65 9.93
C ILE A 755 -25.52 18.51 11.13
N ALA A 756 -25.51 19.84 11.01
CA ALA A 756 -24.97 20.74 12.03
C ALA A 756 -25.68 20.62 13.41
N PRO A 757 -27.02 20.51 13.51
CA PRO A 757 -27.69 20.30 14.79
C PRO A 757 -27.30 18.98 15.48
N LEU A 758 -27.11 17.90 14.71
CA LEU A 758 -26.66 16.61 15.23
C LEU A 758 -25.22 16.68 15.75
N ARG A 759 -24.35 17.39 15.02
CA ARG A 759 -22.99 17.68 15.47
C ARG A 759 -23.01 18.40 16.81
N GLN A 760 -23.78 19.49 16.93
CA GLN A 760 -23.87 20.27 18.17
C GLN A 760 -24.43 19.43 19.32
N TRP A 761 -25.44 18.60 19.06
CA TRP A 761 -26.02 17.70 20.05
C TRP A 761 -25.00 16.68 20.56
N ALA A 762 -24.24 16.05 19.67
CA ALA A 762 -23.23 15.06 20.03
C ALA A 762 -22.04 15.69 20.76
N GLU A 763 -21.54 16.84 20.28
CA GLU A 763 -20.43 17.57 20.89
C GLU A 763 -20.74 18.01 22.33
N ARG A 764 -21.97 18.48 22.61
CA ARG A 764 -22.42 18.82 23.98
C ARG A 764 -22.41 17.63 24.94
N ARG A 765 -22.45 16.40 24.41
CA ARG A 765 -22.40 15.14 25.16
C ARG A 765 -21.00 14.52 25.16
N GLY A 766 -20.00 15.23 24.64
CA GLY A 766 -18.62 14.73 24.53
C GLY A 766 -18.41 13.67 23.45
N SER A 767 -19.32 13.56 22.47
CA SER A 767 -19.23 12.55 21.38
C SER A 767 -18.93 13.17 20.02
N GLY A 768 -17.98 12.57 19.29
CA GLY A 768 -17.60 12.94 17.92
C GLY A 768 -18.40 12.26 16.82
N ASP A 769 -19.50 11.60 17.18
CA ASP A 769 -20.27 10.71 16.31
C ASP A 769 -20.86 11.35 15.06
N PHE A 770 -21.08 12.66 15.09
CA PHE A 770 -21.61 13.48 13.99
C PHE A 770 -20.66 14.62 13.61
N SER A 771 -19.39 14.52 14.01
CA SER A 771 -18.43 15.60 13.83
C SER A 771 -17.50 15.36 12.64
N PRO A 772 -17.17 16.40 11.86
CA PRO A 772 -16.18 16.29 10.78
C PRO A 772 -14.76 16.21 11.36
N LEU A 773 -14.32 15.01 11.73
CA LEU A 773 -13.01 14.72 12.32
C LEU A 773 -11.93 14.59 11.23
N TRP A 774 -11.64 15.69 10.52
CA TRP A 774 -10.71 15.67 9.38
C TRP A 774 -9.28 15.28 9.75
N ALA A 775 -8.79 14.20 9.15
CA ALA A 775 -7.44 13.70 9.35
C ALA A 775 -6.97 12.95 8.10
N GLY A 776 -5.69 13.06 7.77
CA GLY A 776 -5.06 12.24 6.73
C GLY A 776 -4.88 10.78 7.15
N GLN A 777 -4.35 9.95 6.25
CA GLN A 777 -4.06 8.54 6.55
C GLN A 777 -2.87 8.36 7.52
N ASN A 778 -1.99 9.35 7.63
CA ASN A 778 -0.87 9.35 8.56
C ASN A 778 -1.10 10.36 9.69
N THR A 779 -1.52 9.88 10.84
CA THR A 779 -1.71 10.66 12.08
C THR A 779 -0.51 10.54 13.02
N GLY A 780 0.50 9.71 12.68
CA GLY A 780 1.66 9.45 13.53
C GLY A 780 2.54 10.68 13.83
N GLY A 781 2.47 11.71 13.00
CA GLY A 781 3.18 12.98 13.21
C GLY A 781 2.44 14.00 14.08
N CYS A 782 1.22 13.71 14.54
CA CYS A 782 0.49 14.64 15.40
C CYS A 782 1.16 14.73 16.78
N ARG A 783 1.63 15.92 17.15
CA ARG A 783 2.32 16.15 18.44
C ARG A 783 1.77 17.41 19.10
N ALA A 784 1.52 17.32 20.41
CA ALA A 784 1.10 18.47 21.24
C ALA A 784 2.32 19.33 21.63
N ILE A 785 2.95 19.94 20.64
CA ILE A 785 4.12 20.84 20.75
C ILE A 785 3.85 22.14 19.98
N PRO A 786 4.54 23.25 20.30
CA PRO A 786 4.41 24.50 19.55
C PRO A 786 4.61 24.29 18.04
N ALA A 787 3.77 24.92 17.23
CA ALA A 787 3.77 24.72 15.78
C ALA A 787 5.13 25.04 15.16
N GLY A 788 5.81 26.08 15.63
CA GLY A 788 7.15 26.42 15.14
C GLY A 788 8.23 25.36 15.46
N GLU A 789 8.11 24.65 16.59
CA GLU A 789 8.97 23.49 16.88
C GLU A 789 8.66 22.34 15.92
N LEU A 790 7.37 22.06 15.69
CA LEU A 790 6.95 21.04 14.73
C LEU A 790 7.49 21.35 13.33
N THR A 791 7.34 22.59 12.85
CA THR A 791 7.84 23.05 11.54
C THR A 791 9.33 22.77 11.37
N ARG A 792 10.16 23.13 12.35
CA ARG A 792 11.60 22.83 12.30
C ARG A 792 11.88 21.34 12.34
N SER A 793 11.12 20.57 13.11
CA SER A 793 11.30 19.11 13.16
C SER A 793 10.96 18.39 11.85
N LEU A 794 10.14 18.99 10.98
CA LEU A 794 9.77 18.43 9.68
C LEU A 794 10.90 18.45 8.65
N VAL A 795 11.96 19.22 8.85
CA VAL A 795 13.11 19.28 7.91
C VAL A 795 14.37 18.61 8.45
N GLY A 796 14.34 18.10 9.69
CA GLY A 796 15.51 17.55 10.38
C GLY A 796 16.46 18.64 10.91
N PRO A 797 17.53 18.27 11.65
CA PRO A 797 18.55 19.23 12.06
C PRO A 797 19.30 19.74 10.81
N THR A 798 19.20 21.06 10.58
CA THR A 798 19.98 21.82 9.59
C THR A 798 21.44 21.92 9.98
#